data_AF-A0A443SAB1-F1
#
_entry.id   AF-A0A443SAB1-F1
#
_cell.length_a   1.000
_cell.length_b   1.000
_cell.length_c   1.000
_cell.angle_alpha   90.00
_cell.angle_beta   90.00
_cell.angle_gamma   90.00
#
_symmetry.space_group_name_H-M   'P 1'
#
loop_
_entity.id
_entity.type
_entity.pdbx_description
1 polymer ?
#
loop_
_entity_poly.entity_id
_entity_poly.type
_entity_poly.pdbx_seq_one_letter_code
_entity_poly.pdbx_strand_id
1 'polypeptide(L)'
;MDLKEVFSKCMDISEVEKLYLPYETEDDEAVRARHLCLDESAKQILAGSMLDASDFVKIDCNGLETLDKINSGWQAVITDMICKDTDVMSYLSTLYKEEVPVIETELEDEKVAEVYQSGGESIVRKYLKFKSWKMPINNVDTQTVFKINRGEKEGLIRVYVIFNELIEKKLRQFCMTKWSKCSPSILSNCIYTAWDNFMKPNFAQHIRWELTNEAHKVALKVFRDNVKYLLLEEPIRGKTVLGIDPGYDNGCKLAVVSPWGVPIASGIVYVTTESGKINTCSELKRLVLTFECDIIALGNGKGCREIETLLRCMINQNQFRPFEITYKVVSESGVSCYSVSEEAAKEFPDLSPNIISAVSIARRLQDPLSELVKTDPKKLEVGMYLRDIEAERVEEIFGEVVVECVSFVGVDVNIASSVLLSKVSGITPEIANNIIMFRIQNGPFKSREQLRSIDGVTSKHFEQFAGFVRIIPETSQLLGENFNFFDATIIHPESYDDAEKLLKYIGVEKQSIGTPYMSDVIEHVLKRFEIRDLAVFCSTSITTITFLLDVFRKSLNHDVRFEQKKSCYKSTITHWDDLRPNMQLSGRVVNVTPIGAFIDVGLGGGQNAYLPPSKDNDLFGKLVPRQIVIVQVTRIDTFTRKFKVRLKRILE
;
A
#
# COMPACT_ATOMS: atom_id res chain seq x y z
N MET A 1 23.88 -19.65 -11.58
CA MET A 1 22.69 -19.25 -10.80
C MET A 1 22.01 -20.54 -10.37
N ASP A 2 21.87 -20.81 -9.08
CA ASP A 2 21.09 -21.99 -8.67
C ASP A 2 19.63 -21.70 -9.01
N LEU A 3 19.15 -22.23 -10.14
CA LEU A 3 17.78 -22.02 -10.62
C LEU A 3 16.76 -22.34 -9.52
N LYS A 4 17.06 -23.31 -8.65
CA LYS A 4 16.23 -23.64 -7.51
C LYS A 4 16.08 -22.47 -6.54
N GLU A 5 17.15 -21.73 -6.27
CA GLU A 5 17.12 -20.56 -5.39
C GLU A 5 16.37 -19.40 -6.04
N VAL A 6 16.49 -19.23 -7.36
CA VAL A 6 15.77 -18.18 -8.11
C VAL A 6 14.28 -18.49 -8.20
N PHE A 7 13.91 -19.72 -8.58
CA PHE A 7 12.52 -20.17 -8.58
C PHE A 7 11.90 -20.13 -7.18
N SER A 8 12.67 -20.40 -6.12
CA SER A 8 12.18 -20.30 -4.74
C SER A 8 11.87 -18.86 -4.29
N LYS A 9 12.35 -17.86 -5.03
CA LYS A 9 12.11 -16.43 -4.76
C LYS A 9 11.00 -15.84 -5.65
N CYS A 10 10.48 -16.59 -6.62
CA CYS A 10 9.34 -16.17 -7.42
C CYS A 10 8.09 -16.11 -6.55
N MET A 11 7.35 -15.01 -6.66
CA MET A 11 6.13 -14.76 -5.89
C MET A 11 4.86 -15.03 -6.69
N ASP A 12 4.94 -15.11 -8.04
CA ASP A 12 3.80 -15.48 -8.88
C ASP A 12 4.20 -16.32 -10.10
N ILE A 13 3.18 -16.94 -10.73
CA ILE A 13 3.34 -17.84 -11.88
C ILE A 13 3.98 -17.13 -13.08
N SER A 14 3.69 -15.85 -13.31
CA SER A 14 4.25 -15.12 -14.46
C SER A 14 5.76 -14.90 -14.31
N GLU A 15 6.25 -14.81 -13.07
CA GLU A 15 7.68 -14.75 -12.75
C GLU A 15 8.36 -16.08 -13.04
N VAL A 16 7.70 -17.18 -12.66
CA VAL A 16 8.15 -18.54 -12.96
C VAL A 16 8.16 -18.77 -14.47
N GLU A 17 7.10 -18.40 -15.19
CA GLU A 17 6.98 -18.54 -16.65
C GLU A 17 8.10 -17.78 -17.38
N LYS A 18 8.42 -16.55 -16.97
CA LYS A 18 9.53 -15.78 -17.57
C LYS A 18 10.91 -16.37 -17.30
N LEU A 19 11.12 -16.92 -16.11
CA LEU A 19 12.36 -17.62 -15.75
C LEU A 19 12.44 -19.01 -16.38
N TYR A 20 11.28 -19.60 -16.65
CA TYR A 20 11.12 -20.85 -17.34
C TYR A 20 11.16 -20.69 -18.85
N LEU A 21 10.97 -19.48 -19.41
CA LEU A 21 10.97 -19.18 -20.84
C LEU A 21 12.18 -19.78 -21.61
N PRO A 22 13.42 -19.77 -21.08
CA PRO A 22 14.56 -20.45 -21.72
C PRO A 22 14.45 -21.99 -21.76
N TYR A 23 13.54 -22.56 -20.97
CA TYR A 23 13.22 -23.98 -20.83
C TYR A 23 11.84 -24.33 -21.39
N GLU A 24 11.04 -23.33 -21.75
CA GLU A 24 9.72 -23.50 -22.31
C GLU A 24 9.86 -24.06 -23.74
N THR A 25 9.19 -25.19 -23.96
CA THR A 25 9.18 -25.88 -25.26
C THR A 25 8.20 -25.17 -26.17
N GLU A 26 8.59 -24.02 -26.73
CA GLU A 26 7.95 -23.57 -27.97
C GLU A 26 8.35 -24.49 -29.14
N ASP A 27 7.65 -24.37 -30.25
CA ASP A 27 7.80 -25.12 -31.51
C ASP A 27 9.14 -24.79 -32.23
N ASP A 28 10.24 -24.93 -31.49
CA ASP A 28 11.59 -24.52 -31.81
C ASP A 28 12.25 -25.53 -32.77
N GLU A 29 13.13 -25.03 -33.64
CA GLU A 29 13.96 -25.85 -34.53
C GLU A 29 14.71 -26.95 -33.78
N ALA A 30 15.14 -26.69 -32.53
CA ALA A 30 15.77 -27.69 -31.68
C ALA A 30 14.81 -28.83 -31.30
N VAL A 31 13.56 -28.53 -30.93
CA VAL A 31 12.55 -29.54 -30.58
C VAL A 31 12.20 -30.39 -31.80
N ARG A 32 12.00 -29.75 -32.96
CA ARG A 32 11.76 -30.44 -34.24
C ARG A 32 12.92 -31.36 -34.60
N ALA A 33 14.16 -30.89 -34.48
CA ALA A 33 15.35 -31.71 -34.72
C ALA A 33 15.44 -32.92 -33.77
N ARG A 34 15.05 -32.77 -32.50
CA ARG A 34 14.97 -33.91 -31.56
C ARG A 34 13.91 -34.93 -31.96
N HIS A 35 12.71 -34.50 -32.37
CA HIS A 35 11.68 -35.41 -32.89
C HIS A 35 12.13 -36.15 -34.14
N LEU A 36 12.97 -35.52 -34.96
CA LEU A 36 13.63 -36.13 -36.12
C LEU A 36 14.83 -37.03 -35.74
N CYS A 37 15.03 -37.30 -34.45
CA CYS A 37 16.09 -38.15 -33.90
C CYS A 37 17.52 -37.63 -34.13
N LEU A 38 17.71 -36.32 -34.32
CA LEU A 38 19.04 -35.72 -34.47
C LEU A 38 19.77 -35.48 -33.14
N ASP A 39 19.12 -35.71 -31.99
CA ASP A 39 19.67 -35.42 -30.65
C ASP A 39 20.95 -36.20 -30.34
N GLU A 40 20.94 -37.51 -30.57
CA GLU A 40 22.10 -38.36 -30.29
C GLU A 40 23.28 -38.05 -31.22
N SER A 41 23.01 -37.79 -32.51
CA SER A 41 24.04 -37.34 -33.45
C SER A 41 24.63 -35.98 -33.06
N ALA A 42 23.80 -35.05 -32.57
CA ALA A 42 24.26 -33.74 -32.08
C ALA A 42 25.15 -33.88 -30.84
N LYS A 43 24.82 -34.77 -29.89
CA LYS A 43 25.67 -35.08 -28.73
C LYS A 43 27.01 -35.67 -29.15
N GLN A 44 27.01 -36.57 -30.14
CA GLN A 44 28.23 -37.15 -30.68
C GLN A 44 29.12 -36.08 -31.32
N ILE A 45 28.56 -35.19 -32.13
CA ILE A 45 29.28 -34.06 -32.74
C ILE A 45 29.89 -33.17 -31.64
N LEU A 46 29.10 -32.84 -30.61
CA LEU A 46 29.57 -32.04 -29.47
C LEU A 46 30.67 -32.75 -28.66
N ALA A 47 30.68 -34.08 -28.63
CA ALA A 47 31.73 -34.90 -28.02
C ALA A 47 32.98 -35.08 -28.89
N GLY A 48 32.95 -34.62 -30.15
CA GLY A 48 34.06 -34.61 -31.10
C GLY A 48 33.99 -35.62 -32.24
N SER A 49 32.85 -36.29 -32.44
CA SER A 49 32.65 -37.16 -33.59
C SER A 49 32.49 -36.35 -34.88
N MET A 50 33.13 -36.81 -35.95
CA MET A 50 32.87 -36.33 -37.31
C MET A 50 31.81 -37.23 -37.95
N LEU A 51 30.58 -36.71 -38.07
CA LEU A 51 29.48 -37.39 -38.76
C LEU A 51 29.28 -36.75 -40.14
N ASP A 52 28.95 -37.55 -41.14
CA ASP A 52 28.55 -37.05 -42.45
C ASP A 52 27.03 -36.80 -42.44
N ALA A 53 26.62 -35.57 -42.78
CA ALA A 53 25.21 -35.21 -42.88
C ALA A 53 24.48 -36.03 -43.96
N SER A 54 25.20 -36.55 -44.97
CA SER A 54 24.61 -37.35 -46.04
C SER A 54 23.95 -38.65 -45.52
N ASP A 55 24.46 -39.22 -44.43
CA ASP A 55 23.95 -40.44 -43.80
C ASP A 55 22.56 -40.26 -43.17
N PHE A 56 22.14 -39.01 -42.95
CA PHE A 56 20.91 -38.66 -42.25
C PHE A 56 19.82 -38.12 -43.19
N VAL A 57 20.10 -37.99 -44.49
CA VAL A 57 19.16 -37.45 -45.49
C VAL A 57 18.01 -38.43 -45.74
N LYS A 58 16.78 -37.93 -45.60
CA LYS A 58 15.54 -38.63 -45.94
C LYS A 58 14.66 -37.70 -46.75
N ILE A 59 14.67 -37.89 -48.08
CA ILE A 59 13.96 -37.04 -49.05
C ILE A 59 12.47 -36.91 -48.72
N ASP A 60 11.85 -38.00 -48.25
CA ASP A 60 10.41 -38.04 -47.93
C ASP A 60 10.07 -37.55 -46.51
N CYS A 61 11.03 -37.03 -45.75
CA CYS A 61 10.85 -36.62 -44.35
C CYS A 61 11.10 -35.12 -44.17
N ASN A 62 10.04 -34.38 -43.87
CA ASN A 62 10.12 -32.92 -43.69
C ASN A 62 11.07 -32.55 -42.54
N GLY A 63 12.12 -31.77 -42.83
CA GLY A 63 13.20 -31.41 -41.92
C GLY A 63 14.49 -32.23 -42.07
N LEU A 64 14.50 -33.27 -42.91
CA LEU A 64 15.68 -34.11 -43.22
C LEU A 64 15.95 -34.21 -44.73
N GLU A 65 15.30 -33.37 -45.56
CA GLU A 65 15.33 -33.50 -47.02
C GLU A 65 16.68 -33.08 -47.63
N THR A 66 17.43 -32.22 -46.94
CA THR A 66 18.68 -31.65 -47.43
C THR A 66 19.78 -31.67 -46.37
N LEU A 67 21.04 -31.65 -46.82
CA LEU A 67 22.21 -31.52 -45.95
C LEU A 67 22.15 -30.28 -45.07
N ASP A 68 21.67 -29.16 -45.63
CA ASP A 68 21.53 -27.90 -44.89
C ASP A 68 20.55 -28.03 -43.73
N LYS A 69 19.40 -28.69 -43.93
CA LYS A 69 18.41 -28.90 -42.87
C LYS A 69 18.95 -29.76 -41.73
N ILE A 70 19.74 -30.79 -42.03
CA ILE A 70 20.39 -31.65 -41.03
C ILE A 70 21.42 -30.86 -40.25
N ASN A 71 22.29 -30.10 -40.93
CA ASN A 71 23.30 -29.26 -40.30
C ASN A 71 22.67 -28.19 -39.40
N SER A 72 21.62 -27.51 -39.88
CA SER A 72 20.84 -26.56 -39.06
C SER A 72 20.19 -27.25 -37.86
N GLY A 73 19.64 -28.46 -38.04
CA GLY A 73 19.07 -29.25 -36.95
C GLY A 73 20.10 -29.61 -35.88
N TRP A 74 21.30 -30.05 -36.28
CA TRP A 74 22.40 -30.28 -35.34
C TRP A 74 22.83 -29.00 -34.62
N GLN A 75 22.97 -27.89 -35.35
CA GLN A 75 23.32 -26.60 -34.75
C GLN A 75 22.26 -26.13 -33.75
N ALA A 76 20.97 -26.26 -34.06
CA ALA A 76 19.88 -25.89 -33.18
C ALA A 76 19.89 -26.72 -31.88
N VAL A 77 20.07 -28.05 -31.99
CA VAL A 77 20.16 -28.92 -30.81
C VAL A 77 21.38 -28.60 -29.95
N ILE A 78 22.55 -28.40 -30.56
CA ILE A 78 23.78 -28.04 -29.82
C ILE A 78 23.63 -26.67 -29.16
N THR A 79 23.04 -25.70 -29.85
CA THR A 79 22.74 -24.37 -29.31
C THR A 79 21.84 -24.46 -28.08
N ASP A 80 20.77 -25.26 -28.16
CA ASP A 80 19.86 -25.49 -27.03
C ASP A 80 20.55 -26.19 -25.85
N MET A 81 21.45 -27.15 -26.11
CA MET A 81 22.27 -27.78 -25.07
C MET A 81 23.19 -26.77 -24.37
N ILE A 82 23.78 -25.83 -25.12
CA ILE A 82 24.62 -24.76 -24.55
C ILE A 82 23.77 -23.81 -23.69
N CYS A 83 22.58 -23.42 -24.15
CA CYS A 83 21.64 -22.56 -23.43
C CYS A 83 21.17 -23.16 -22.10
N LYS A 84 21.02 -24.48 -22.03
CA LYS A 84 20.50 -25.20 -20.85
C LYS A 84 21.60 -25.80 -19.96
N ASP A 85 22.88 -25.61 -20.30
CA ASP A 85 23.99 -26.14 -19.52
C ASP A 85 24.18 -25.38 -18.19
N THR A 86 24.17 -26.12 -17.08
CA THR A 86 24.23 -25.55 -15.73
C THR A 86 25.54 -24.82 -15.44
N ASP A 87 26.67 -25.32 -15.95
CA ASP A 87 27.97 -24.68 -15.72
C ASP A 87 28.09 -23.39 -16.53
N VAL A 88 27.60 -23.38 -17.78
CA VAL A 88 27.56 -22.18 -18.62
C VAL A 88 26.72 -21.10 -17.96
N MET A 89 25.52 -21.44 -17.49
CA MET A 89 24.63 -20.48 -16.80
C MET A 89 25.20 -20.01 -15.46
N SER A 90 25.93 -20.88 -14.76
CA SER A 90 26.64 -20.51 -13.52
C SER A 90 27.79 -19.54 -13.78
N TYR A 91 28.59 -19.82 -14.79
CA TYR A 91 29.69 -18.95 -15.20
C TYR A 91 29.18 -17.60 -15.69
N LEU A 92 28.15 -17.59 -16.53
CA LEU A 92 27.52 -16.37 -17.04
C LEU A 92 26.98 -15.48 -15.90
N SER A 93 26.33 -16.07 -14.89
CA SER A 93 25.89 -15.36 -13.68
C SER A 93 27.05 -14.73 -12.90
N THR A 94 28.23 -15.35 -12.91
CA THR A 94 29.45 -14.79 -12.29
C THR A 94 29.99 -13.63 -13.11
N LEU A 95 30.04 -13.76 -14.44
CA LEU A 95 30.49 -12.71 -15.34
C LEU A 95 29.69 -11.42 -15.20
N TYR A 96 28.36 -11.49 -15.02
CA TYR A 96 27.52 -10.30 -14.84
C TYR A 96 27.74 -9.55 -13.53
N LYS A 97 28.27 -10.23 -12.50
CA LYS A 97 28.64 -9.58 -11.24
C LYS A 97 29.96 -8.83 -11.37
N GLU A 98 30.88 -9.34 -12.19
CA GLU A 98 32.16 -8.70 -12.49
C GLU A 98 31.99 -7.54 -13.50
N GLU A 99 31.29 -7.82 -14.60
CA GLU A 99 31.05 -6.92 -15.73
C GLU A 99 29.60 -6.46 -15.71
N VAL A 100 29.33 -5.43 -14.89
CA VAL A 100 27.97 -4.95 -14.64
C VAL A 100 27.32 -4.41 -15.94
N PRO A 101 26.18 -4.97 -16.39
CA PRO A 101 25.45 -4.45 -17.54
C PRO A 101 25.00 -3.00 -17.36
N VAL A 102 24.79 -2.31 -18.47
CA VAL A 102 24.36 -0.91 -18.50
C VAL A 102 22.96 -0.85 -19.08
N ILE A 103 22.02 -0.19 -18.41
CA ILE A 103 20.77 0.22 -19.06
C ILE A 103 21.04 1.48 -19.85
N GLU A 104 20.57 1.50 -21.09
CA GLU A 104 20.60 2.66 -21.97
C GLU A 104 19.19 2.96 -22.49
N THR A 105 18.88 4.25 -22.67
CA THR A 105 17.60 4.69 -23.21
C THR A 105 17.77 5.64 -24.39
N GLU A 106 16.89 5.48 -25.38
CA GLU A 106 16.81 6.33 -26.56
C GLU A 106 15.41 6.92 -26.70
N LEU A 107 15.30 8.12 -27.27
CA LEU A 107 13.98 8.71 -27.55
C LEU A 107 13.41 8.15 -28.84
N GLU A 108 12.10 7.91 -28.85
CA GLU A 108 11.36 7.62 -30.07
C GLU A 108 10.96 8.94 -30.75
N ASP A 109 11.84 9.46 -31.60
CA ASP A 109 11.69 10.78 -32.22
C ASP A 109 10.34 10.95 -32.95
N GLU A 110 9.84 9.90 -33.62
CA GLU A 110 8.54 9.92 -34.31
C GLU A 110 7.38 10.09 -33.33
N LYS A 111 7.33 9.29 -32.26
CA LYS A 111 6.28 9.37 -31.25
C LYS A 111 6.35 10.66 -30.46
N VAL A 112 7.56 11.14 -30.17
CA VAL A 112 7.80 12.43 -29.53
C VAL A 112 7.23 13.56 -30.39
N ALA A 113 7.44 13.54 -31.71
CA ALA A 113 6.89 14.53 -32.63
C ALA A 113 5.34 14.51 -32.65
N GLU A 114 4.73 13.33 -32.63
CA GLU A 114 3.26 13.16 -32.53
C GLU A 114 2.69 13.75 -31.22
N VAL A 115 3.35 13.48 -30.09
CA VAL A 115 2.94 14.02 -28.78
C VAL A 115 3.14 15.54 -28.73
N TYR A 116 4.16 16.08 -29.39
CA TYR A 116 4.31 17.53 -29.54
C TYR A 116 3.15 18.16 -30.32
N GLN A 117 2.74 17.55 -31.44
CA GLN A 117 1.67 18.06 -32.29
C GLN A 117 0.29 18.03 -31.60
N SER A 118 0.08 17.09 -30.68
CA SER A 118 -1.14 16.99 -29.87
C SER A 118 -1.12 17.87 -28.59
N GLY A 119 -0.12 18.76 -28.44
CA GLY A 119 -0.01 19.68 -27.30
C GLY A 119 0.61 19.07 -26.04
N GLY A 120 1.24 17.90 -26.15
CA GLY A 120 1.87 17.16 -25.05
C GLY A 120 3.27 17.62 -24.66
N GLU A 121 3.65 18.88 -24.91
CA GLU A 121 5.01 19.41 -24.63
C GLU A 121 5.50 19.12 -23.20
N SER A 122 4.60 19.20 -22.22
CA SER A 122 4.90 18.95 -20.81
C SER A 122 5.24 17.49 -20.50
N ILE A 123 4.70 16.55 -21.30
CA ILE A 123 4.97 15.12 -21.20
C ILE A 123 6.36 14.86 -21.76
N VAL A 124 6.64 15.32 -22.98
CA VAL A 124 7.94 15.14 -23.63
C VAL A 124 9.08 15.71 -22.79
N ARG A 125 8.93 16.92 -22.23
CA ARG A 125 9.96 17.54 -21.38
C ARG A 125 10.40 16.66 -20.21
N LYS A 126 9.53 15.78 -19.69
CA LYS A 126 9.89 14.86 -18.59
C LYS A 126 10.87 13.78 -19.05
N TYR A 127 10.84 13.42 -20.33
CA TYR A 127 11.61 12.33 -20.92
C TYR A 127 12.86 12.80 -21.67
N LEU A 128 13.00 14.09 -21.98
CA LEU A 128 14.21 14.63 -22.63
C LEU A 128 15.53 14.27 -21.90
N LYS A 129 15.50 14.17 -20.58
CA LYS A 129 16.66 13.75 -19.76
C LYS A 129 17.07 12.28 -19.96
N PHE A 130 16.20 11.48 -20.58
CA PHE A 130 16.43 10.09 -20.94
C PHE A 130 16.94 9.96 -22.38
N LYS A 131 17.16 11.07 -23.10
CA LYS A 131 17.85 11.04 -24.40
C LYS A 131 19.31 10.61 -24.18
N SER A 132 19.68 9.45 -24.73
CA SER A 132 21.03 8.88 -24.60
C SER A 132 21.47 8.73 -23.14
N TRP A 133 20.51 8.46 -22.25
CA TRP A 133 20.81 8.22 -20.84
C TRP A 133 21.29 6.80 -20.66
N LYS A 134 22.34 6.62 -19.86
CA LYS A 134 22.91 5.32 -19.57
C LYS A 134 23.39 5.21 -18.14
N MET A 135 23.22 4.03 -17.54
CA MET A 135 23.70 3.77 -16.19
C MET A 135 23.91 2.28 -15.89
N PRO A 136 24.95 1.90 -15.12
CA PRO A 136 25.10 0.54 -14.62
C PRO A 136 23.86 0.09 -13.82
N ILE A 137 23.41 -1.15 -14.03
CA ILE A 137 22.14 -1.66 -13.47
C ILE A 137 22.08 -1.58 -11.93
N ASN A 138 23.21 -1.79 -11.26
CA ASN A 138 23.33 -1.73 -9.80
C ASN A 138 23.12 -0.34 -9.20
N ASN A 139 23.21 0.71 -10.03
CA ASN A 139 23.03 2.09 -9.63
C ASN A 139 21.64 2.62 -10.00
N VAL A 140 20.80 1.83 -10.70
CA VAL A 140 19.46 2.25 -11.14
C VAL A 140 18.51 2.27 -9.97
N ASP A 141 18.12 3.48 -9.57
CA ASP A 141 17.16 3.67 -8.49
C ASP A 141 15.73 3.31 -8.95
N THR A 142 14.91 2.86 -8.00
CA THR A 142 13.49 2.52 -8.19
C THR A 142 12.70 3.58 -8.96
N GLN A 143 12.96 4.86 -8.73
CA GLN A 143 12.24 5.95 -9.38
C GLN A 143 12.55 6.02 -10.87
N THR A 144 13.82 5.78 -11.20
CA THR A 144 14.28 5.71 -12.59
C THR A 144 13.65 4.52 -13.29
N VAL A 145 13.59 3.35 -12.65
CA VAL A 145 12.89 2.16 -13.18
C VAL A 145 11.43 2.47 -13.55
N PHE A 146 10.65 3.06 -12.64
CA PHE A 146 9.25 3.43 -12.96
C PHE A 146 9.14 4.40 -14.12
N LYS A 147 10.03 5.41 -14.20
CA LYS A 147 10.00 6.40 -15.28
C LYS A 147 10.35 5.78 -16.63
N ILE A 148 11.37 4.93 -16.69
CA ILE A 148 11.77 4.32 -17.96
C ILE A 148 10.73 3.30 -18.42
N ASN A 149 10.19 2.48 -17.51
CA ASN A 149 9.12 1.52 -17.84
C ASN A 149 7.86 2.24 -18.33
N ARG A 150 7.48 3.35 -17.68
CA ARG A 150 6.34 4.15 -18.13
C ARG A 150 6.60 4.79 -19.50
N GLY A 151 7.78 5.40 -19.68
CA GLY A 151 8.14 6.01 -20.96
C GLY A 151 8.13 5.02 -22.11
N GLU A 152 8.59 3.79 -21.86
CA GLU A 152 8.56 2.67 -22.81
C GLU A 152 7.12 2.23 -23.11
N LYS A 153 6.29 2.06 -22.08
CA LYS A 153 4.85 1.74 -22.25
C LYS A 153 4.08 2.83 -23.01
N GLU A 154 4.47 4.09 -22.83
CA GLU A 154 3.91 5.25 -23.56
C GLU A 154 4.49 5.40 -24.98
N GLY A 155 5.50 4.58 -25.35
CA GLY A 155 6.17 4.61 -26.65
C GLY A 155 7.08 5.82 -26.87
N LEU A 156 7.44 6.55 -25.81
CA LEU A 156 8.26 7.76 -25.89
C LEU A 156 9.76 7.47 -25.86
N ILE A 157 10.15 6.33 -25.28
CA ILE A 157 11.54 5.89 -25.21
C ILE A 157 11.64 4.40 -25.51
N ARG A 158 12.81 3.97 -25.99
CA ARG A 158 13.24 2.56 -25.97
C ARG A 158 14.24 2.34 -24.86
N VAL A 159 14.19 1.17 -24.23
CA VAL A 159 15.11 0.78 -23.16
C VAL A 159 15.89 -0.45 -23.57
N TYR A 160 17.21 -0.36 -23.49
CA TYR A 160 18.12 -1.45 -23.83
C TYR A 160 18.95 -1.85 -22.62
N VAL A 161 19.32 -3.13 -22.55
CA VAL A 161 20.35 -3.64 -21.63
C VAL A 161 21.59 -3.96 -22.45
N ILE A 162 22.63 -3.18 -22.25
CA ILE A 162 23.90 -3.27 -22.97
C ILE A 162 24.88 -4.09 -22.13
N PHE A 163 25.43 -5.12 -22.76
CA PHE A 163 26.40 -6.02 -22.16
C PHE A 163 27.81 -5.66 -22.62
N ASN A 164 28.79 -5.76 -21.71
CA ASN A 164 30.20 -5.60 -22.07
C ASN A 164 30.63 -6.74 -23.00
N GLU A 165 31.33 -6.43 -24.10
CA GLU A 165 31.89 -7.40 -25.05
C GLU A 165 32.79 -8.45 -24.37
N LEU A 166 33.40 -8.11 -23.23
CA LEU A 166 34.19 -9.05 -22.42
C LEU A 166 33.37 -10.24 -21.92
N ILE A 167 32.06 -10.07 -21.70
CA ILE A 167 31.18 -11.15 -21.23
C ILE A 167 31.08 -12.23 -22.31
N GLU A 168 30.74 -11.83 -23.54
CA GLU A 168 30.67 -12.74 -24.68
C GLU A 168 32.02 -13.42 -24.93
N LYS A 169 33.11 -12.64 -24.91
CA LYS A 169 34.45 -13.19 -25.12
C LYS A 169 34.82 -14.23 -24.06
N LYS A 170 34.59 -13.94 -22.78
CA LYS A 170 34.87 -14.87 -21.67
C LYS A 170 33.96 -16.10 -21.73
N LEU A 171 32.67 -15.92 -22.05
CA LEU A 171 31.70 -17.01 -22.19
C LEU A 171 32.08 -17.94 -23.34
N ARG A 172 32.43 -17.38 -24.50
CA ARG A 172 32.92 -18.14 -25.65
C ARG A 172 34.16 -18.94 -25.31
N GLN A 173 35.14 -18.32 -24.65
CA GLN A 173 36.35 -19.03 -24.23
C GLN A 173 36.03 -20.21 -23.29
N PHE A 174 35.09 -20.01 -22.36
CA PHE A 174 34.63 -21.05 -21.45
C PHE A 174 33.98 -22.22 -22.20
N CYS A 175 33.02 -21.95 -23.08
CA CYS A 175 32.34 -22.97 -23.89
C CYS A 175 33.31 -23.72 -24.82
N MET A 176 34.21 -23.00 -25.49
CA MET A 176 35.25 -23.60 -26.35
C MET A 176 36.19 -24.51 -25.57
N THR A 177 36.48 -24.20 -24.30
CA THR A 177 37.31 -25.05 -23.43
C THR A 177 36.53 -26.29 -22.97
N LYS A 178 35.29 -26.10 -22.53
CA LYS A 178 34.40 -27.17 -22.05
C LYS A 178 34.14 -28.23 -23.12
N TRP A 179 33.87 -27.81 -24.35
CA TRP A 179 33.62 -28.69 -25.50
C TRP A 179 34.77 -28.69 -26.52
N SER A 180 36.02 -28.67 -26.03
CA SER A 180 37.23 -28.59 -26.86
C SER A 180 37.41 -29.72 -27.89
N LYS A 181 36.68 -30.83 -27.75
CA LYS A 181 36.69 -31.94 -28.71
C LYS A 181 35.82 -31.69 -29.95
N CYS A 182 34.79 -30.83 -29.84
CA CYS A 182 33.92 -30.48 -30.96
C CYS A 182 34.69 -29.66 -32.01
N SER A 183 34.25 -29.74 -33.27
CA SER A 183 34.81 -28.92 -34.34
C SER A 183 34.72 -27.42 -33.98
N PRO A 184 35.83 -26.66 -33.97
CA PRO A 184 35.83 -25.26 -33.58
C PRO A 184 34.89 -24.37 -34.41
N SER A 185 34.71 -24.68 -35.70
CA SER A 185 33.83 -23.89 -36.59
C SER A 185 32.35 -24.08 -36.23
N ILE A 186 31.92 -25.32 -36.03
CA ILE A 186 30.54 -25.67 -35.66
C ILE A 186 30.23 -25.11 -34.27
N LEU A 187 31.11 -25.39 -33.30
CA LEU A 187 30.92 -24.96 -31.92
C LEU A 187 30.89 -23.43 -31.82
N SER A 188 31.79 -22.72 -32.50
CA SER A 188 31.78 -21.26 -32.48
C SER A 188 30.48 -20.69 -33.02
N ASN A 189 29.95 -21.24 -34.12
CA ASN A 189 28.67 -20.78 -34.67
C ASN A 189 27.51 -20.99 -33.67
N CYS A 190 27.41 -22.18 -33.07
CA CYS A 190 26.40 -22.49 -32.08
C CYS A 190 26.50 -21.57 -30.84
N ILE A 191 27.72 -21.26 -30.39
CA ILE A 191 27.92 -20.32 -29.26
C ILE A 191 27.45 -18.91 -29.63
N TYR A 192 27.75 -18.41 -30.84
CA TYR A 192 27.29 -17.10 -31.28
C TYR A 192 25.76 -17.05 -31.32
N THR A 193 25.13 -18.06 -31.92
CA THR A 193 23.67 -18.17 -31.96
C THR A 193 23.08 -18.28 -30.55
N ALA A 194 23.67 -19.09 -29.67
CA ALA A 194 23.25 -19.23 -28.28
C ALA A 194 23.30 -17.89 -27.54
N TRP A 195 24.38 -17.13 -27.72
CA TRP A 195 24.55 -15.83 -27.08
C TRP A 195 23.58 -14.79 -27.63
N ASP A 196 23.63 -14.48 -28.92
CA ASP A 196 22.93 -13.32 -29.49
C ASP A 196 21.42 -13.51 -29.58
N ASN A 197 20.95 -14.72 -29.89
CA ASN A 197 19.54 -14.97 -30.15
C ASN A 197 18.77 -15.44 -28.91
N PHE A 198 19.45 -16.02 -27.91
CA PHE A 198 18.77 -16.66 -26.78
C PHE A 198 19.25 -16.12 -25.43
N MET A 199 20.52 -16.35 -25.06
CA MET A 199 21.01 -15.99 -23.72
C MET A 199 20.92 -14.48 -23.48
N LYS A 200 21.55 -13.67 -24.33
CA LYS A 200 21.60 -12.22 -24.18
C LYS A 200 20.20 -11.56 -24.08
N PRO A 201 19.23 -11.83 -24.98
CA PRO A 201 17.89 -11.25 -24.86
C PRO A 201 17.14 -11.76 -23.62
N ASN A 202 17.22 -13.05 -23.29
CA ASN A 202 16.56 -13.60 -22.10
C ASN A 202 17.14 -13.00 -20.81
N PHE A 203 18.46 -12.85 -20.72
CA PHE A 203 19.11 -12.19 -19.60
C PHE A 203 18.77 -10.70 -19.51
N ALA A 204 18.69 -9.99 -20.64
CA ALA A 204 18.25 -8.60 -20.66
C ALA A 204 16.82 -8.47 -20.10
N GLN A 205 15.90 -9.35 -20.53
CA GLN A 205 14.53 -9.38 -20.03
C GLN A 205 14.48 -9.70 -18.53
N HIS A 206 15.27 -10.69 -18.08
CA HIS A 206 15.37 -11.04 -16.66
C HIS A 206 15.87 -9.86 -15.81
N ILE A 207 16.93 -9.15 -16.24
CA ILE A 207 17.43 -7.96 -15.55
C ILE A 207 16.34 -6.87 -15.47
N ARG A 208 15.61 -6.63 -16.56
CA ARG A 208 14.51 -5.65 -16.58
C ARG A 208 13.39 -6.06 -15.62
N TRP A 209 13.07 -7.35 -15.56
CA TRP A 209 12.10 -7.91 -14.65
C TRP A 209 12.55 -7.76 -13.18
N GLU A 210 13.78 -8.13 -12.84
CA GLU A 210 14.33 -7.98 -11.47
C GLU A 210 14.26 -6.53 -10.99
N LEU A 211 14.72 -5.59 -11.82
CA LEU A 211 14.67 -4.16 -11.50
C LEU A 211 13.24 -3.66 -11.28
N THR A 212 12.29 -4.13 -12.11
CA THR A 212 10.87 -3.77 -12.00
C THR A 212 10.25 -4.34 -10.73
N ASN A 213 10.55 -5.59 -10.40
CA ASN A 213 10.04 -6.23 -9.20
C ASN A 213 10.59 -5.61 -7.92
N GLU A 214 11.88 -5.32 -7.86
CA GLU A 214 12.45 -4.59 -6.73
C GLU A 214 11.84 -3.18 -6.60
N ALA A 215 11.59 -2.51 -7.74
CA ALA A 215 10.89 -1.23 -7.74
C ALA A 215 9.45 -1.34 -7.18
N HIS A 216 8.69 -2.37 -7.59
CA HIS A 216 7.34 -2.64 -7.10
C HIS A 216 7.34 -2.95 -5.60
N LYS A 217 8.24 -3.83 -5.12
CA LYS A 217 8.37 -4.17 -3.69
C LYS A 217 8.60 -2.92 -2.83
N VAL A 218 9.50 -2.03 -3.25
CA VAL A 218 9.78 -0.78 -2.55
C VAL A 218 8.55 0.14 -2.53
N ALA A 219 7.87 0.30 -3.66
CA ALA A 219 6.68 1.14 -3.77
C ALA A 219 5.51 0.61 -2.92
N LEU A 220 5.27 -0.70 -2.95
CA LEU A 220 4.23 -1.37 -2.17
C LEU A 220 4.52 -1.33 -0.67
N LYS A 221 5.79 -1.43 -0.24
CA LYS A 221 6.17 -1.26 1.17
C LYS A 221 5.85 0.14 1.68
N VAL A 222 6.22 1.18 0.91
CA VAL A 222 5.88 2.57 1.25
C VAL A 222 4.37 2.76 1.33
N PHE A 223 3.63 2.20 0.38
CA PHE A 223 2.17 2.21 0.39
C PHE A 223 1.60 1.53 1.64
N ARG A 224 2.08 0.33 1.97
CA ARG A 224 1.71 -0.45 3.17
C ARG A 224 1.84 0.41 4.43
N ASP A 225 3.03 0.98 4.63
CA ASP A 225 3.34 1.78 5.82
C ASP A 225 2.39 2.99 5.91
N ASN A 226 2.25 3.75 4.82
CA ASN A 226 1.41 4.95 4.83
C ASN A 226 -0.09 4.65 5.02
N VAL A 227 -0.61 3.59 4.41
CA VAL A 227 -1.99 3.15 4.61
C VAL A 227 -2.21 2.78 6.08
N LYS A 228 -1.28 2.02 6.68
CA LYS A 228 -1.36 1.66 8.10
C LYS A 228 -1.45 2.91 8.98
N TYR A 229 -0.65 3.93 8.68
CA TYR A 229 -0.73 5.21 9.41
C TYR A 229 -2.06 5.95 9.23
N LEU A 230 -2.64 5.93 8.03
CA LEU A 230 -3.95 6.54 7.79
C LEU A 230 -5.07 5.81 8.54
N LEU A 231 -5.08 4.49 8.48
CA LEU A 231 -6.11 3.66 9.12
C LEU A 231 -6.05 3.72 10.65
N LEU A 232 -4.85 3.86 11.21
CA LEU A 232 -4.63 4.00 12.65
C LEU A 232 -4.70 5.45 13.15
N GLU A 233 -5.23 6.38 12.35
CA GLU A 233 -5.49 7.74 12.82
C GLU A 233 -6.56 7.75 13.93
N GLU A 234 -6.29 8.54 14.97
CA GLU A 234 -7.17 8.73 16.12
C GLU A 234 -8.59 9.17 15.70
N PRO A 235 -9.63 8.43 16.12
CA PRO A 235 -11.02 8.72 15.80
C PRO A 235 -11.63 9.78 16.75
N ILE A 236 -12.68 10.48 16.32
CA ILE A 236 -13.51 11.36 17.16
C ILE A 236 -14.92 10.78 17.27
N ARG A 237 -15.07 9.76 18.11
CA ARG A 237 -16.33 9.00 18.28
C ARG A 237 -17.36 9.76 19.12
N GLY A 238 -18.65 9.46 18.89
CA GLY A 238 -19.75 9.96 19.71
C GLY A 238 -20.02 11.46 19.54
N LYS A 239 -19.48 12.09 18.49
CA LYS A 239 -19.65 13.52 18.20
C LYS A 239 -20.49 13.75 16.97
N THR A 240 -21.33 14.78 16.99
CA THR A 240 -22.04 15.27 15.82
C THR A 240 -21.08 16.10 14.96
N VAL A 241 -20.92 15.72 13.70
CA VAL A 241 -19.90 16.31 12.80
C VAL A 241 -20.55 16.98 11.60
N LEU A 242 -20.21 18.23 11.33
CA LEU A 242 -20.51 18.89 10.06
C LEU A 242 -19.36 18.64 9.07
N GLY A 243 -19.60 17.80 8.07
CA GLY A 243 -18.70 17.57 6.95
C GLY A 243 -18.87 18.61 5.85
N ILE A 244 -17.75 19.07 5.31
CA ILE A 244 -17.68 20.03 4.21
C ILE A 244 -16.78 19.47 3.11
N ASP A 245 -17.37 19.17 1.96
CA ASP A 245 -16.66 18.87 0.71
C ASP A 245 -16.53 20.17 -0.12
N PRO A 246 -15.37 20.83 -0.12
CA PRO A 246 -15.19 22.11 -0.78
C PRO A 246 -15.31 22.00 -2.31
N GLY A 247 -15.78 23.07 -2.94
CA GLY A 247 -15.88 23.17 -4.39
C GLY A 247 -16.17 24.59 -4.88
N TYR A 248 -15.79 24.86 -6.12
CA TYR A 248 -16.04 26.14 -6.80
C TYR A 248 -17.37 26.09 -7.55
N ASP A 249 -17.36 25.70 -8.83
CA ASP A 249 -18.53 25.77 -9.72
C ASP A 249 -19.68 24.86 -9.28
N ASN A 250 -19.35 23.68 -8.75
CA ASN A 250 -20.34 22.72 -8.24
C ASN A 250 -20.75 22.99 -6.77
N GLY A 251 -20.33 24.11 -6.20
CA GLY A 251 -20.54 24.48 -4.80
C GLY A 251 -19.78 23.59 -3.80
N CYS A 252 -19.77 24.04 -2.55
CA CYS A 252 -19.32 23.29 -1.38
C CYS A 252 -20.50 22.49 -0.82
N LYS A 253 -20.34 21.18 -0.67
CA LYS A 253 -21.38 20.29 -0.13
C LYS A 253 -21.22 20.17 1.36
N LEU A 254 -22.35 20.22 2.05
CA LEU A 254 -22.45 20.17 3.50
C LEU A 254 -23.25 18.92 3.88
N ALA A 255 -22.79 18.21 4.91
CA ALA A 255 -23.56 17.14 5.52
C ALA A 255 -23.33 17.14 7.03
N VAL A 256 -24.42 17.14 7.80
CA VAL A 256 -24.35 16.90 9.25
C VAL A 256 -24.56 15.42 9.50
N VAL A 257 -23.65 14.84 10.26
CA VAL A 257 -23.65 13.43 10.63
C VAL A 257 -23.78 13.32 12.15
N SER A 258 -24.73 12.50 12.60
CA SER A 258 -25.00 12.26 14.01
C SER A 258 -23.83 11.54 14.72
N PRO A 259 -23.84 11.42 16.05
CA PRO A 259 -22.83 10.68 16.82
C PRO A 259 -22.59 9.23 16.36
N TRP A 260 -23.58 8.65 15.67
CA TRP A 260 -23.59 7.27 15.17
C TRP A 260 -23.24 7.15 13.69
N GLY A 261 -22.85 8.25 13.04
CA GLY A 261 -22.53 8.23 11.62
C GLY A 261 -23.74 8.40 10.69
N VAL A 262 -24.95 8.64 11.20
CA VAL A 262 -26.14 8.78 10.35
C VAL A 262 -26.25 10.20 9.81
N PRO A 263 -26.37 10.42 8.48
CA PRO A 263 -26.60 11.75 7.93
C PRO A 263 -27.99 12.28 8.34
N ILE A 264 -28.04 13.47 8.93
CA ILE A 264 -29.28 14.08 9.47
C ILE A 264 -29.65 15.39 8.80
N ALA A 265 -28.70 16.04 8.12
CA ALA A 265 -28.96 17.23 7.30
C ALA A 265 -27.92 17.36 6.19
N SER A 266 -28.28 18.06 5.13
CA SER A 266 -27.38 18.33 4.01
C SER A 266 -27.69 19.67 3.35
N GLY A 267 -26.71 20.22 2.63
CA GLY A 267 -26.89 21.45 1.87
C GLY A 267 -25.78 21.65 0.85
N ILE A 268 -25.96 22.63 -0.04
CA ILE A 268 -24.94 23.06 -0.99
C ILE A 268 -24.86 24.59 -0.91
N VAL A 269 -23.63 25.10 -0.74
CA VAL A 269 -23.34 26.52 -0.60
C VAL A 269 -22.28 26.95 -1.59
N TYR A 270 -22.22 28.24 -1.93
CA TYR A 270 -21.30 28.77 -2.94
C TYR A 270 -20.50 29.93 -2.37
N VAL A 271 -19.17 29.88 -2.46
CA VAL A 271 -18.27 30.91 -1.88
C VAL A 271 -17.56 31.77 -2.92
N THR A 272 -17.92 31.63 -4.19
CA THR A 272 -17.31 32.35 -5.31
C THR A 272 -17.69 33.84 -5.38
N THR A 273 -18.85 34.21 -4.82
CA THR A 273 -19.35 35.60 -4.78
C THR A 273 -19.50 36.11 -3.36
N GLU A 274 -19.53 37.43 -3.16
CA GLU A 274 -19.67 38.02 -1.83
C GLU A 274 -21.04 37.69 -1.19
N SER A 275 -22.12 37.74 -1.98
CA SER A 275 -23.44 37.26 -1.54
C SER A 275 -23.43 35.77 -1.19
N GLY A 276 -22.70 34.96 -1.98
CA GLY A 276 -22.48 33.54 -1.72
C GLY A 276 -21.79 33.29 -0.38
N LYS A 277 -20.73 34.04 -0.05
CA LYS A 277 -20.04 33.94 1.25
C LYS A 277 -20.97 34.27 2.42
N ILE A 278 -21.77 35.33 2.31
CA ILE A 278 -22.74 35.71 3.35
C ILE A 278 -23.77 34.59 3.56
N ASN A 279 -24.32 34.06 2.47
CA ASN A 279 -25.26 32.93 2.53
C ASN A 279 -24.61 31.69 3.13
N THR A 280 -23.35 31.41 2.78
CA THR A 280 -22.56 30.30 3.33
C THR A 280 -22.37 30.46 4.83
N CYS A 281 -22.00 31.65 5.32
CA CYS A 281 -21.89 31.94 6.75
C CYS A 281 -23.21 31.69 7.49
N SER A 282 -24.33 32.19 6.93
CA SER A 282 -25.66 32.00 7.51
C SER A 282 -25.99 30.51 7.62
N GLU A 283 -25.75 29.75 6.55
CA GLU A 283 -26.10 28.34 6.48
C GLU A 283 -25.22 27.47 7.38
N LEU A 284 -23.91 27.72 7.42
CA LEU A 284 -22.99 27.05 8.36
C LEU A 284 -23.41 27.31 9.81
N LYS A 285 -23.74 28.56 10.15
CA LYS A 285 -24.24 28.92 11.48
C LYS A 285 -25.55 28.20 11.80
N ARG A 286 -26.49 28.17 10.85
CA ARG A 286 -27.77 27.47 11.00
C ARG A 286 -27.56 25.99 11.30
N LEU A 287 -26.77 25.29 10.47
CA LEU A 287 -26.53 23.85 10.63
C LEU A 287 -25.84 23.53 11.97
N VAL A 288 -24.79 24.27 12.31
CA VAL A 288 -24.05 24.06 13.57
C VAL A 288 -24.96 24.25 14.78
N LEU A 289 -25.76 25.31 14.81
CA LEU A 289 -26.63 25.63 15.96
C LEU A 289 -27.85 24.72 16.04
N THR A 290 -28.47 24.39 14.90
CA THR A 290 -29.68 23.53 14.86
C THR A 290 -29.37 22.09 15.26
N PHE A 291 -28.23 21.56 14.85
CA PHE A 291 -27.87 20.17 15.10
C PHE A 291 -26.81 19.99 16.19
N GLU A 292 -26.48 21.07 16.91
CA GLU A 292 -25.54 21.04 18.03
C GLU A 292 -24.21 20.35 17.65
N CYS A 293 -23.66 20.73 16.50
CA CYS A 293 -22.44 20.10 15.99
C CYS A 293 -21.29 20.32 16.99
N ASP A 294 -20.49 19.29 17.23
CA ASP A 294 -19.31 19.38 18.10
C ASP A 294 -18.08 19.91 17.34
N ILE A 295 -17.95 19.51 16.07
CA ILE A 295 -16.75 19.77 15.26
C ILE A 295 -17.08 19.81 13.77
N ILE A 296 -16.29 20.56 13.01
CA ILE A 296 -16.36 20.65 11.55
C ILE A 296 -15.24 19.83 10.91
N ALA A 297 -15.59 18.94 9.99
CA ALA A 297 -14.64 18.22 9.13
C ALA A 297 -14.57 18.93 7.76
N LEU A 298 -13.41 19.47 7.40
CA LEU A 298 -13.19 20.17 6.12
C LEU A 298 -12.32 19.34 5.19
N GLY A 299 -12.81 19.00 4.01
CA GLY A 299 -12.01 18.35 2.96
C GLY A 299 -10.82 19.22 2.52
N ASN A 300 -9.71 18.59 2.14
CA ASN A 300 -8.45 19.24 1.75
C ASN A 300 -8.35 19.61 0.24
N GLY A 301 -9.48 19.76 -0.44
CA GLY A 301 -9.58 19.85 -1.88
C GLY A 301 -9.62 21.22 -2.49
N LYS A 302 -10.12 21.24 -3.72
CA LYS A 302 -10.35 22.48 -4.47
C LYS A 302 -11.39 23.33 -3.75
N GLY A 303 -11.02 24.56 -3.36
CA GLY A 303 -11.89 25.45 -2.58
C GLY A 303 -11.72 25.35 -1.07
N CYS A 304 -10.87 24.45 -0.57
CA CYS A 304 -10.64 24.26 0.87
C CYS A 304 -10.15 25.56 1.54
N ARG A 305 -9.21 26.27 0.92
CA ARG A 305 -8.58 27.48 1.51
C ARG A 305 -9.58 28.60 1.71
N GLU A 306 -10.48 28.80 0.76
CA GLU A 306 -11.51 29.83 0.77
C GLU A 306 -12.51 29.57 1.91
N ILE A 307 -12.97 28.33 2.04
CA ILE A 307 -13.84 27.90 3.14
C ILE A 307 -13.12 27.96 4.49
N GLU A 308 -11.88 27.52 4.56
CA GLU A 308 -11.08 27.53 5.79
C GLU A 308 -10.91 28.97 6.31
N THR A 309 -10.64 29.92 5.41
CA THR A 309 -10.54 31.35 5.74
C THR A 309 -11.86 31.88 6.30
N LEU A 310 -12.99 31.48 5.70
CA LEU A 310 -14.32 31.84 6.17
C LEU A 310 -14.60 31.26 7.56
N LEU A 311 -14.33 29.96 7.77
CA LEU A 311 -14.50 29.29 9.06
C LEU A 311 -13.66 29.93 10.16
N ARG A 312 -12.37 30.22 9.91
CA ARG A 312 -11.50 30.93 10.85
C ARG A 312 -12.09 32.28 11.25
N CYS A 313 -12.59 33.04 10.28
CA CYS A 313 -13.23 34.33 10.53
C CYS A 313 -14.46 34.16 11.43
N MET A 314 -15.36 33.22 11.11
CA MET A 314 -16.57 32.94 11.89
C MET A 314 -16.25 32.48 13.33
N ILE A 315 -15.28 31.59 13.50
CA ILE A 315 -14.84 31.09 14.82
C ILE A 315 -14.26 32.25 15.66
N ASN A 316 -13.35 33.05 15.09
CA ASN A 316 -12.75 34.20 15.78
C ASN A 316 -13.80 35.27 16.15
N GLN A 317 -14.84 35.43 15.34
CA GLN A 317 -15.97 36.32 15.60
C GLN A 317 -17.02 35.72 16.53
N ASN A 318 -16.78 34.54 17.11
CA ASN A 318 -17.70 33.84 18.02
C ASN A 318 -19.10 33.59 17.40
N GLN A 319 -19.19 33.39 16.09
CA GLN A 319 -20.47 33.25 15.37
C GLN A 319 -21.25 31.98 15.73
N PHE A 320 -20.59 30.97 16.32
CA PHE A 320 -21.18 29.67 16.66
C PHE A 320 -21.60 29.53 18.12
N ARG A 321 -21.59 30.62 18.91
CA ARG A 321 -22.04 30.57 20.31
C ARG A 321 -23.49 30.08 20.43
N PRO A 322 -23.82 29.31 21.49
CA PRO A 322 -22.99 29.03 22.67
C PRO A 322 -21.94 27.92 22.49
N PHE A 323 -21.87 27.26 21.33
CA PHE A 323 -20.95 26.15 21.09
C PHE A 323 -19.52 26.64 20.77
N GLU A 324 -18.53 26.00 21.39
CA GLU A 324 -17.11 26.21 21.06
C GLU A 324 -16.69 25.28 19.93
N ILE A 325 -16.87 25.76 18.70
CA ILE A 325 -16.58 24.97 17.50
C ILE A 325 -15.13 25.09 17.08
N THR A 326 -14.54 23.94 16.80
CA THR A 326 -13.26 23.83 16.09
C THR A 326 -13.47 23.13 14.74
N TYR A 327 -12.46 23.18 13.88
CA TYR A 327 -12.47 22.42 12.64
C TYR A 327 -11.18 21.60 12.48
N LYS A 328 -11.28 20.47 11.78
CA LYS A 328 -10.13 19.66 11.37
C LYS A 328 -10.18 19.44 9.87
N VAL A 329 -9.04 19.62 9.22
CA VAL A 329 -8.88 19.29 7.81
C VAL A 329 -8.70 17.79 7.67
N VAL A 330 -9.47 17.19 6.76
CA VAL A 330 -9.55 15.74 6.51
C VAL A 330 -9.20 15.47 5.05
N SER A 331 -8.54 14.34 4.79
CA SER A 331 -8.19 13.93 3.43
C SER A 331 -9.42 13.51 2.63
N GLU A 332 -9.55 14.03 1.42
CA GLU A 332 -10.61 13.69 0.46
C GLU A 332 -10.20 12.55 -0.49
N SER A 333 -8.96 12.05 -0.41
CA SER A 333 -8.46 11.06 -1.35
C SER A 333 -9.41 9.87 -1.45
N GLY A 334 -9.91 9.62 -2.66
CA GLY A 334 -10.87 8.55 -2.96
C GLY A 334 -12.33 8.77 -2.51
N VAL A 335 -12.67 9.90 -1.85
CA VAL A 335 -14.07 10.22 -1.48
C VAL A 335 -14.98 10.25 -2.69
N SER A 336 -14.56 10.91 -3.76
CA SER A 336 -15.34 11.04 -4.99
C SER A 336 -15.55 9.72 -5.72
N CYS A 337 -14.63 8.76 -5.58
CA CYS A 337 -14.79 7.41 -6.12
C CYS A 337 -15.75 6.59 -5.26
N TYR A 338 -15.65 6.72 -3.93
CA TYR A 338 -16.60 6.10 -3.02
C TYR A 338 -18.02 6.60 -3.25
N SER A 339 -18.24 7.91 -3.42
CA SER A 339 -19.61 8.46 -3.49
C SER A 339 -20.42 8.03 -4.73
N VAL A 340 -19.77 7.48 -5.75
CA VAL A 340 -20.40 6.92 -6.95
C VAL A 340 -20.31 5.38 -7.01
N SER A 341 -19.83 4.74 -5.94
CA SER A 341 -19.71 3.29 -5.85
C SER A 341 -21.06 2.60 -5.58
N GLU A 342 -21.13 1.30 -5.89
CA GLU A 342 -22.31 0.50 -5.55
C GLU A 342 -22.50 0.38 -4.04
N GLU A 343 -21.41 0.36 -3.27
CA GLU A 343 -21.43 0.33 -1.81
C GLU A 343 -22.09 1.59 -1.24
N ALA A 344 -21.73 2.76 -1.75
CA ALA A 344 -22.35 4.02 -1.36
C ALA A 344 -23.83 4.09 -1.77
N ALA A 345 -24.19 3.58 -2.95
CA ALA A 345 -25.58 3.52 -3.39
C ALA A 345 -26.44 2.59 -2.51
N LYS A 346 -25.86 1.48 -2.02
CA LYS A 346 -26.53 0.58 -1.06
C LYS A 346 -26.66 1.21 0.33
N GLU A 347 -25.63 1.95 0.78
CA GLU A 347 -25.64 2.59 2.10
C GLU A 347 -26.53 3.84 2.15
N PHE A 348 -26.63 4.58 1.05
CA PHE A 348 -27.41 5.82 0.95
C PHE A 348 -28.28 5.89 -0.31
N PRO A 349 -29.36 5.08 -0.41
CA PRO A 349 -30.20 5.04 -1.61
C PRO A 349 -30.82 6.39 -2.00
N ASP A 350 -31.12 7.23 -1.00
CA ASP A 350 -31.84 8.50 -1.19
C ASP A 350 -30.92 9.73 -1.27
N LEU A 351 -29.60 9.56 -1.16
CA LEU A 351 -28.65 10.67 -1.21
C LEU A 351 -27.96 10.78 -2.57
N SER A 352 -27.80 12.00 -3.07
CA SER A 352 -26.99 12.24 -4.27
C SER A 352 -25.50 12.00 -3.99
N PRO A 353 -24.70 11.55 -4.98
CA PRO A 353 -23.25 11.35 -4.83
C PRO A 353 -22.51 12.56 -4.27
N ASN A 354 -22.93 13.77 -4.64
CA ASN A 354 -22.35 15.02 -4.15
C ASN A 354 -22.49 15.19 -2.63
N ILE A 355 -23.62 14.78 -2.04
CA ILE A 355 -23.84 14.84 -0.60
C ILE A 355 -23.11 13.70 0.11
N ILE A 356 -23.08 12.50 -0.49
CA ILE A 356 -22.34 11.36 0.04
C ILE A 356 -20.86 11.70 0.25
N SER A 357 -20.27 12.51 -0.63
CA SER A 357 -18.89 12.99 -0.43
C SER A 357 -18.70 13.73 0.90
N ALA A 358 -19.59 14.67 1.23
CA ALA A 358 -19.53 15.41 2.49
C ALA A 358 -19.81 14.51 3.72
N VAL A 359 -20.70 13.53 3.57
CA VAL A 359 -20.95 12.50 4.61
C VAL A 359 -19.69 11.68 4.87
N SER A 360 -18.99 11.26 3.82
CA SER A 360 -17.74 10.49 3.94
C SER A 360 -16.65 11.31 4.63
N ILE A 361 -16.51 12.60 4.32
CA ILE A 361 -15.55 13.50 5.01
C ILE A 361 -15.85 13.59 6.51
N ALA A 362 -17.12 13.74 6.90
CA ALA A 362 -17.53 13.75 8.31
C ALA A 362 -17.22 12.42 9.00
N ARG A 363 -17.58 11.29 8.36
CA ARG A 363 -17.34 9.94 8.91
C ARG A 363 -15.88 9.56 9.01
N ARG A 364 -15.04 10.01 8.06
CA ARG A 364 -13.57 9.86 8.15
C ARG A 364 -13.01 10.54 9.38
N LEU A 365 -13.58 11.67 9.81
CA LEU A 365 -13.18 12.30 11.07
C LEU A 365 -13.65 11.50 12.29
N GLN A 366 -14.88 10.95 12.24
CA GLN A 366 -15.43 10.14 13.32
C GLN A 366 -14.65 8.85 13.53
N ASP A 367 -14.37 8.10 12.46
CA ASP A 367 -13.53 6.90 12.50
C ASP A 367 -12.86 6.65 11.12
N PRO A 368 -11.57 7.04 10.97
CA PRO A 368 -10.82 6.85 9.72
C PRO A 368 -10.81 5.41 9.23
N LEU A 369 -10.61 4.44 10.13
CA LEU A 369 -10.56 3.02 9.79
C LEU A 369 -11.88 2.58 9.14
N SER A 370 -13.00 2.87 9.81
CA SER A 370 -14.33 2.41 9.36
C SER A 370 -14.76 2.97 8.01
N GLU A 371 -14.25 4.16 7.64
CA GLU A 371 -14.63 4.84 6.40
C GLU A 371 -13.61 4.63 5.26
N LEU A 372 -12.30 4.59 5.55
CA LEU A 372 -11.26 4.39 4.54
C LEU A 372 -11.25 2.98 3.95
N VAL A 373 -11.70 1.96 4.69
CA VAL A 373 -11.82 0.57 4.17
C VAL A 373 -12.78 0.44 2.99
N LYS A 374 -13.66 1.43 2.78
CA LYS A 374 -14.62 1.48 1.68
C LYS A 374 -14.04 2.11 0.40
N THR A 375 -12.81 2.62 0.47
CA THR A 375 -12.21 3.41 -0.62
C THR A 375 -11.33 2.53 -1.52
N ASP A 376 -11.33 2.80 -2.83
CA ASP A 376 -10.38 2.20 -3.77
C ASP A 376 -8.93 2.56 -3.37
N PRO A 377 -8.07 1.57 -3.07
CA PRO A 377 -6.71 1.80 -2.59
C PRO A 377 -5.84 2.57 -3.58
N LYS A 378 -6.05 2.42 -4.90
CA LYS A 378 -5.27 3.15 -5.92
C LYS A 378 -5.61 4.63 -5.97
N LYS A 379 -6.75 5.04 -5.39
CA LYS A 379 -7.18 6.44 -5.28
C LYS A 379 -6.73 7.07 -3.97
N LEU A 380 -6.19 6.28 -3.04
CA LEU A 380 -5.52 6.81 -1.88
C LEU A 380 -4.19 7.42 -2.32
N GLU A 381 -4.01 8.73 -2.13
CA GLU A 381 -2.82 9.46 -2.56
C GLU A 381 -1.62 9.26 -1.61
N VAL A 382 -1.43 8.02 -1.12
CA VAL A 382 -0.40 7.68 -0.13
C VAL A 382 0.70 6.75 -0.63
N GLY A 383 0.65 6.31 -1.88
CA GLY A 383 1.70 5.51 -2.49
C GLY A 383 2.50 6.25 -3.56
N MET A 384 3.62 5.65 -3.96
CA MET A 384 4.38 6.08 -5.14
C MET A 384 4.05 5.17 -6.32
N TYR A 385 3.86 5.75 -7.51
CA TYR A 385 3.76 4.99 -8.76
C TYR A 385 2.68 3.89 -8.78
N LEU A 386 1.67 3.95 -7.91
CA LEU A 386 0.62 2.90 -7.80
C LEU A 386 -0.14 2.64 -9.11
N ARG A 387 -0.21 3.64 -10.00
CA ARG A 387 -0.82 3.50 -11.34
C ARG A 387 0.02 2.66 -12.30
N ASP A 388 1.30 2.49 -12.03
CA ASP A 388 2.23 1.69 -12.83
C ASP A 388 2.35 0.25 -12.32
N ILE A 389 1.70 -0.07 -11.18
CA ILE A 389 1.65 -1.41 -10.59
C ILE A 389 0.30 -2.04 -10.91
N GLU A 390 0.26 -3.36 -11.03
CA GLU A 390 -0.94 -4.18 -11.19
C GLU A 390 -1.97 -3.86 -10.09
N ALA A 391 -3.27 -3.88 -10.41
CA ALA A 391 -4.32 -3.47 -9.44
C ALA A 391 -4.45 -4.46 -8.29
N GLU A 392 -4.39 -5.73 -8.65
CA GLU A 392 -4.52 -6.89 -7.79
C GLU A 392 -3.46 -6.85 -6.68
N ARG A 393 -2.19 -6.56 -7.03
CA ARG A 393 -1.09 -6.43 -6.06
C ARG A 393 -1.30 -5.28 -5.07
N VAL A 394 -1.86 -4.15 -5.51
CA VAL A 394 -2.14 -3.01 -4.63
C VAL A 394 -3.32 -3.30 -3.71
N GLU A 395 -4.35 -3.95 -4.23
CA GLU A 395 -5.54 -4.36 -3.47
C GLU A 395 -5.22 -5.44 -2.42
N GLU A 396 -4.37 -6.41 -2.76
CA GLU A 396 -3.88 -7.43 -1.85
C GLU A 396 -3.15 -6.80 -0.66
N ILE A 397 -2.15 -5.95 -0.91
CA ILE A 397 -1.40 -5.26 0.14
C ILE A 397 -2.32 -4.35 0.97
N PHE A 398 -3.26 -3.64 0.35
CA PHE A 398 -4.24 -2.86 1.08
C PHE A 398 -5.10 -3.73 2.00
N GLY A 399 -5.59 -4.86 1.48
CA GLY A 399 -6.38 -5.84 2.22
C GLY A 399 -5.64 -6.38 3.44
N GLU A 400 -4.37 -6.78 3.28
CA GLU A 400 -3.52 -7.23 4.39
C GLU A 400 -3.41 -6.18 5.49
N VAL A 401 -3.11 -4.93 5.11
CA VAL A 401 -2.97 -3.83 6.08
C VAL A 401 -4.29 -3.51 6.76
N VAL A 402 -5.40 -3.58 6.04
CA VAL A 402 -6.73 -3.39 6.62
C VAL A 402 -7.02 -4.47 7.65
N VAL A 403 -6.80 -5.75 7.33
CA VAL A 403 -6.99 -6.87 8.28
C VAL A 403 -6.09 -6.70 9.51
N GLU A 404 -4.84 -6.31 9.31
CA GLU A 404 -3.89 -6.03 10.39
C GLU A 404 -4.39 -4.90 11.31
N CYS A 405 -4.81 -3.77 10.74
CA CYS A 405 -5.36 -2.62 11.48
C CYS A 405 -6.67 -2.96 12.21
N VAL A 406 -7.59 -3.67 11.54
CA VAL A 406 -8.86 -4.10 12.13
C VAL A 406 -8.63 -5.05 13.30
N SER A 407 -7.68 -5.97 13.18
CA SER A 407 -7.31 -6.89 14.26
C SER A 407 -6.64 -6.16 15.43
N PHE A 408 -5.83 -5.14 15.14
CA PHE A 408 -5.16 -4.34 16.17
C PHE A 408 -6.12 -3.44 16.93
N VAL A 409 -7.08 -2.83 16.22
CA VAL A 409 -8.05 -1.91 16.82
C VAL A 409 -9.19 -2.69 17.48
N GLY A 410 -9.76 -3.67 16.78
CA GLY A 410 -11.02 -4.36 17.10
C GLY A 410 -12.26 -3.62 16.59
N VAL A 411 -13.40 -4.30 16.46
CA VAL A 411 -14.65 -3.71 15.91
C VAL A 411 -15.82 -3.87 16.87
N ASP A 412 -16.70 -2.87 16.95
CA ASP A 412 -18.00 -3.05 17.61
C ASP A 412 -19.00 -3.66 16.63
N VAL A 413 -19.48 -4.87 16.92
CA VAL A 413 -20.41 -5.58 16.03
C VAL A 413 -21.74 -4.85 15.84
N ASN A 414 -22.13 -4.03 16.80
CA ASN A 414 -23.42 -3.34 16.77
C ASN A 414 -23.43 -2.13 15.83
N ILE A 415 -22.27 -1.51 15.57
CA ILE A 415 -22.14 -0.35 14.68
C ILE A 415 -21.47 -0.71 13.36
N ALA A 416 -20.53 -1.65 13.35
CA ALA A 416 -19.67 -1.93 12.21
C ALA A 416 -20.47 -2.19 10.92
N SER A 417 -19.97 -1.64 9.80
CA SER A 417 -20.52 -1.88 8.47
C SER A 417 -20.22 -3.31 8.02
N SER A 418 -20.98 -3.83 7.05
CA SER A 418 -20.71 -5.14 6.44
C SER A 418 -19.29 -5.20 5.87
N VAL A 419 -18.83 -4.11 5.22
CA VAL A 419 -17.48 -3.99 4.69
C VAL A 419 -16.45 -4.14 5.79
N LEU A 420 -16.56 -3.41 6.91
CA LEU A 420 -15.61 -3.49 8.02
C LEU A 420 -15.61 -4.88 8.69
N LEU A 421 -16.80 -5.46 8.90
CA LEU A 421 -16.94 -6.81 9.46
C LEU A 421 -16.26 -7.86 8.60
N SER A 422 -16.40 -7.78 7.26
CA SER A 422 -15.73 -8.71 6.32
C SER A 422 -14.20 -8.66 6.33
N LYS A 423 -13.61 -7.67 7.03
CA LYS A 423 -12.16 -7.53 7.21
C LYS A 423 -11.68 -8.09 8.55
N VAL A 424 -12.58 -8.59 9.39
CA VAL A 424 -12.22 -9.29 10.62
C VAL A 424 -11.85 -10.74 10.27
N SER A 425 -10.74 -11.23 10.82
CA SER A 425 -10.30 -12.61 10.63
C SER A 425 -11.43 -13.59 10.97
N GLY A 426 -11.77 -14.48 10.04
CA GLY A 426 -12.84 -15.47 10.23
C GLY A 426 -14.26 -15.00 9.91
N ILE A 427 -14.47 -13.74 9.54
CA ILE A 427 -15.77 -13.23 9.06
C ILE A 427 -15.74 -13.11 7.53
N THR A 428 -16.50 -13.95 6.84
CA THR A 428 -16.69 -13.85 5.38
C THR A 428 -17.70 -12.74 5.03
N PRO A 429 -17.75 -12.26 3.78
CA PRO A 429 -18.77 -11.30 3.34
C PRO A 429 -20.21 -11.79 3.60
N GLU A 430 -20.45 -13.10 3.50
CA GLU A 430 -21.75 -13.70 3.81
C GLU A 430 -22.07 -13.62 5.31
N ILE A 431 -21.14 -14.02 6.19
CA ILE A 431 -21.29 -13.91 7.64
C ILE A 431 -21.50 -12.44 8.04
N ALA A 432 -20.73 -11.52 7.45
CA ALA A 432 -20.88 -10.09 7.70
C ALA A 432 -22.31 -9.61 7.40
N ASN A 433 -22.88 -9.98 6.25
CA ASN A 433 -24.27 -9.65 5.91
C ASN A 433 -25.28 -10.29 6.88
N ASN A 434 -25.08 -11.55 7.27
CA ASN A 434 -25.95 -12.23 8.22
C ASN A 434 -25.93 -11.56 9.60
N ILE A 435 -24.77 -11.06 10.05
CA ILE A 435 -24.66 -10.23 11.26
C ILE A 435 -25.52 -8.96 11.11
N ILE A 436 -25.42 -8.23 9.99
CA ILE A 436 -26.25 -7.03 9.77
C ILE A 436 -27.74 -7.36 9.83
N MET A 437 -28.16 -8.42 9.13
CA MET A 437 -29.56 -8.86 9.06
C MET A 437 -30.09 -9.26 10.44
N PHE A 438 -29.29 -9.97 11.23
CA PHE A 438 -29.64 -10.32 12.59
C PHE A 438 -29.92 -9.07 13.44
N ARG A 439 -29.08 -8.02 13.35
CA ARG A 439 -29.27 -6.77 14.11
C ARG A 439 -30.56 -6.05 13.73
N ILE A 440 -30.89 -6.04 12.44
CA ILE A 440 -32.12 -5.41 11.93
C ILE A 440 -33.35 -6.12 12.48
N GLN A 441 -33.32 -7.46 12.56
CA GLN A 441 -34.46 -8.27 12.97
C GLN A 441 -34.61 -8.41 14.50
N ASN A 442 -33.48 -8.57 15.21
CA ASN A 442 -33.47 -8.95 16.63
C ASN A 442 -33.01 -7.81 17.56
N GLY A 443 -32.57 -6.69 17.01
CA GLY A 443 -31.91 -5.61 17.76
C GLY A 443 -30.41 -5.88 17.99
N PRO A 444 -29.74 -5.03 18.79
CA PRO A 444 -28.30 -5.12 18.99
C PRO A 444 -27.90 -6.41 19.74
N PHE A 445 -26.68 -6.88 19.47
CA PHE A 445 -26.04 -7.95 20.22
C PHE A 445 -25.75 -7.49 21.65
N LYS A 446 -26.00 -8.41 22.58
CA LYS A 446 -25.89 -8.27 24.03
C LYS A 446 -24.72 -9.07 24.61
N SER A 447 -24.34 -10.17 23.95
CA SER A 447 -23.18 -10.97 24.32
C SER A 447 -22.50 -11.58 23.08
N ARG A 448 -21.19 -11.82 23.16
CA ARG A 448 -20.45 -12.45 22.05
C ARG A 448 -21.01 -13.81 21.70
N GLU A 449 -21.55 -14.52 22.69
CA GLU A 449 -22.12 -15.85 22.51
C GLU A 449 -23.28 -15.89 21.51
N GLN A 450 -24.05 -14.79 21.38
CA GLN A 450 -25.09 -14.68 20.36
C GLN A 450 -24.55 -14.71 18.92
N LEU A 451 -23.25 -14.44 18.71
CA LEU A 451 -22.64 -14.52 17.39
C LEU A 451 -22.52 -15.97 16.91
N ARG A 452 -22.59 -16.96 17.81
CA ARG A 452 -22.58 -18.38 17.43
C ARG A 452 -23.87 -18.82 16.74
N SER A 453 -24.98 -18.12 16.94
CA SER A 453 -26.26 -18.44 16.31
C SER A 453 -26.44 -17.78 14.94
N ILE A 454 -25.42 -17.09 14.43
CA ILE A 454 -25.47 -16.48 13.10
C ILE A 454 -25.23 -17.54 12.04
N ASP A 455 -26.10 -17.56 11.03
CA ASP A 455 -25.98 -18.48 9.89
C ASP A 455 -24.60 -18.36 9.23
N GLY A 456 -23.93 -19.50 9.04
CA GLY A 456 -22.58 -19.59 8.51
C GLY A 456 -21.45 -19.50 9.55
N VAL A 457 -21.74 -19.12 10.80
CA VAL A 457 -20.73 -19.13 11.87
C VAL A 457 -20.53 -20.55 12.39
N THR A 458 -19.31 -21.06 12.20
CA THR A 458 -18.87 -22.34 12.77
C THR A 458 -18.12 -22.08 14.07
N SER A 459 -17.83 -23.13 14.84
CA SER A 459 -16.97 -23.03 16.03
C SER A 459 -15.60 -22.40 15.70
N LYS A 460 -15.01 -22.79 14.55
CA LYS A 460 -13.74 -22.24 14.08
C LYS A 460 -13.86 -20.78 13.63
N HIS A 461 -14.95 -20.39 12.97
CA HIS A 461 -15.18 -18.98 12.65
C HIS A 461 -15.25 -18.15 13.93
N PHE A 462 -16.05 -18.58 14.90
CA PHE A 462 -16.20 -17.89 16.18
C PHE A 462 -14.87 -17.76 16.93
N GLU A 463 -14.09 -18.83 17.02
CA GLU A 463 -12.74 -18.82 17.61
C GLU A 463 -11.81 -17.79 16.92
N GLN A 464 -11.90 -17.63 15.60
CA GLN A 464 -11.05 -16.68 14.88
C GLN A 464 -11.44 -15.22 15.10
N PHE A 465 -12.74 -14.89 15.15
CA PHE A 465 -13.17 -13.48 15.23
C PHE A 465 -13.46 -12.98 16.65
N ALA A 466 -13.75 -13.86 17.61
CA ALA A 466 -14.34 -13.45 18.89
C ALA A 466 -13.46 -12.49 19.71
N GLY A 467 -12.12 -12.58 19.58
CA GLY A 467 -11.18 -11.66 20.23
C GLY A 467 -11.12 -10.27 19.59
N PHE A 468 -11.52 -10.14 18.33
CA PHE A 468 -11.48 -8.89 17.56
C PHE A 468 -12.82 -8.16 17.55
N VAL A 469 -13.91 -8.87 17.82
CA VAL A 469 -15.26 -8.31 17.91
C VAL A 469 -15.55 -7.89 19.34
N ARG A 470 -16.07 -6.69 19.55
CA ARG A 470 -16.48 -6.15 20.84
C ARG A 470 -17.98 -5.90 20.86
N ILE A 471 -18.53 -5.94 22.05
CA ILE A 471 -19.88 -5.47 22.35
C ILE A 471 -19.71 -4.34 23.35
N ILE A 472 -20.18 -3.16 22.99
CA ILE A 472 -20.02 -1.95 23.79
C ILE A 472 -21.31 -1.73 24.60
N PRO A 473 -21.24 -1.38 25.91
CA PRO A 473 -22.43 -1.13 26.72
C PRO A 473 -23.40 -0.12 26.07
N GLU A 474 -22.85 0.98 25.56
CA GLU A 474 -23.60 2.07 24.94
C GLU A 474 -24.38 1.61 23.70
N THR A 475 -23.87 0.65 22.94
CA THR A 475 -24.46 0.19 21.67
C THR A 475 -25.31 -1.06 21.83
N SER A 476 -25.00 -1.89 22.83
CA SER A 476 -25.81 -3.06 23.23
C SER A 476 -27.07 -2.69 24.00
N GLN A 477 -27.18 -1.44 24.46
CA GLN A 477 -28.27 -0.95 25.32
C GLN A 477 -28.41 -1.75 26.63
N LEU A 478 -27.32 -2.37 27.09
CA LEU A 478 -27.22 -3.07 28.35
C LEU A 478 -26.23 -2.38 29.27
N LEU A 479 -26.63 -2.21 30.54
CA LEU A 479 -25.79 -1.67 31.60
C LEU A 479 -25.98 -2.48 32.89
N GLY A 480 -24.96 -2.47 33.74
CA GLY A 480 -25.01 -3.11 35.07
C GLY A 480 -24.70 -4.62 35.04
N GLU A 481 -25.27 -5.36 36.00
CA GLU A 481 -24.95 -6.77 36.25
C GLU A 481 -25.23 -7.72 35.09
N ASN A 482 -26.13 -7.35 34.18
CA ASN A 482 -26.51 -8.17 33.02
C ASN A 482 -25.53 -8.06 31.85
N PHE A 483 -24.50 -7.22 31.94
CA PHE A 483 -23.51 -7.02 30.90
C PHE A 483 -22.22 -7.79 31.21
N ASN A 484 -21.73 -8.59 30.25
CA ASN A 484 -20.44 -9.23 30.38
C ASN A 484 -19.32 -8.25 30.00
N PHE A 485 -18.68 -7.63 31.00
CA PHE A 485 -17.63 -6.63 30.80
C PHE A 485 -16.44 -7.11 29.95
N PHE A 486 -16.17 -8.42 29.91
CA PHE A 486 -15.12 -8.96 29.04
C PHE A 486 -15.43 -8.80 27.55
N ASP A 487 -16.70 -8.79 27.15
CA ASP A 487 -17.11 -8.63 25.75
C ASP A 487 -16.78 -7.23 25.19
N ALA A 488 -16.54 -6.24 26.07
CA ALA A 488 -16.08 -4.90 25.69
C ALA A 488 -14.55 -4.76 25.64
N THR A 489 -13.81 -5.84 25.90
CA THR A 489 -12.33 -5.86 25.95
C THR A 489 -11.75 -6.71 24.83
N ILE A 490 -10.42 -6.74 24.71
CA ILE A 490 -9.70 -7.63 23.78
C ILE A 490 -9.46 -9.04 24.34
N ILE A 491 -10.00 -9.36 25.52
CA ILE A 491 -9.88 -10.69 26.12
C ILE A 491 -10.68 -11.68 25.26
N HIS A 492 -10.02 -12.73 24.78
CA HIS A 492 -10.69 -13.78 24.02
C HIS A 492 -11.60 -14.62 24.95
N PRO A 493 -12.80 -15.07 24.50
CA PRO A 493 -13.70 -15.89 25.31
C PRO A 493 -13.07 -17.16 25.91
N GLU A 494 -12.05 -17.73 25.27
CA GLU A 494 -11.29 -18.88 25.81
C GLU A 494 -10.58 -18.57 27.15
N SER A 495 -10.28 -17.29 27.40
CA SER A 495 -9.57 -16.82 28.59
C SER A 495 -10.52 -16.25 29.64
N TYR A 496 -11.85 -16.36 29.47
CA TYR A 496 -12.81 -15.81 30.45
C TYR A 496 -12.70 -16.50 31.80
N ASP A 497 -12.56 -17.82 31.83
CA ASP A 497 -12.40 -18.57 33.08
C ASP A 497 -11.14 -18.13 33.84
N ASP A 498 -10.04 -17.88 33.13
CA ASP A 498 -8.80 -17.38 33.73
C ASP A 498 -8.93 -15.93 34.23
N ALA A 499 -9.63 -15.07 33.46
CA ALA A 499 -9.95 -13.72 33.87
C ALA A 499 -10.81 -13.69 35.14
N GLU A 500 -11.80 -14.57 35.25
CA GLU A 500 -12.64 -14.69 36.45
C GLU A 500 -11.86 -15.15 37.67
N LYS A 501 -11.00 -16.17 37.54
CA LYS A 501 -10.12 -16.63 38.64
C LYS A 501 -9.23 -15.50 39.13
N LEU A 502 -8.65 -14.72 38.22
CA LEU A 502 -7.77 -13.60 38.55
C LEU A 502 -8.54 -12.49 39.28
N LEU A 503 -9.71 -12.08 38.79
CA LEU A 503 -10.58 -11.10 39.45
C LEU A 503 -10.96 -11.53 40.87
N LYS A 504 -11.32 -12.81 41.04
CA LYS A 504 -11.63 -13.38 42.35
C LYS A 504 -10.42 -13.36 43.29
N TYR A 505 -9.21 -13.63 42.78
CA TYR A 505 -7.98 -13.57 43.57
C TYR A 505 -7.66 -12.16 44.05
N ILE A 506 -7.77 -11.16 43.17
CA ILE A 506 -7.52 -9.76 43.54
C ILE A 506 -8.65 -9.14 44.36
N GLY A 507 -9.80 -9.80 44.43
CA GLY A 507 -10.95 -9.37 45.23
C GLY A 507 -11.74 -8.21 44.62
N VAL A 508 -11.87 -8.19 43.29
CA VAL A 508 -12.52 -7.10 42.55
C VAL A 508 -13.59 -7.65 41.61
N GLU A 509 -14.70 -6.93 41.48
CA GLU A 509 -15.78 -7.28 40.56
C GLU A 509 -15.51 -6.83 39.11
N LYS A 510 -16.11 -7.52 38.15
CA LYS A 510 -15.93 -7.26 36.70
C LYS A 510 -16.28 -5.83 36.28
N GLN A 511 -17.24 -5.21 36.96
CA GLN A 511 -17.69 -3.84 36.74
C GLN A 511 -16.57 -2.80 36.96
N SER A 512 -15.53 -3.17 37.72
CA SER A 512 -14.41 -2.27 38.00
C SER A 512 -13.38 -2.24 36.86
N ILE A 513 -13.47 -3.12 35.85
CA ILE A 513 -12.54 -3.15 34.72
C ILE A 513 -12.47 -1.77 34.06
N GLY A 514 -11.25 -1.28 33.83
CA GLY A 514 -11.00 0.02 33.21
C GLY A 514 -11.28 1.24 34.07
N THR A 515 -11.58 1.05 35.36
CA THR A 515 -11.74 2.16 36.32
C THR A 515 -10.41 2.51 37.00
N PRO A 516 -10.26 3.74 37.53
CA PRO A 516 -9.11 4.10 38.36
C PRO A 516 -8.90 3.15 39.54
N TYR A 517 -9.99 2.72 40.19
CA TYR A 517 -9.95 1.76 41.30
C TYR A 517 -9.28 0.43 40.92
N MET A 518 -9.60 -0.14 39.75
CA MET A 518 -8.96 -1.36 39.27
C MET A 518 -7.45 -1.18 39.07
N SER A 519 -7.04 -0.02 38.55
CA SER A 519 -5.62 0.28 38.36
C SER A 519 -4.86 0.33 39.69
N ASP A 520 -5.44 0.99 40.71
CA ASP A 520 -4.87 1.07 42.06
C ASP A 520 -4.75 -0.32 42.70
N VAL A 521 -5.81 -1.15 42.59
CA VAL A 521 -5.79 -2.52 43.12
C VAL A 521 -4.69 -3.36 42.47
N ILE A 522 -4.56 -3.30 41.14
CA ILE A 522 -3.52 -4.05 40.44
C ILE A 522 -2.12 -3.57 40.87
N GLU A 523 -1.91 -2.26 41.04
CA GLU A 523 -0.64 -1.75 41.56
C GLU A 523 -0.33 -2.27 42.98
N HIS A 524 -1.34 -2.33 43.86
CA HIS A 524 -1.20 -2.90 45.19
C HIS A 524 -0.91 -4.41 45.18
N VAL A 525 -1.53 -5.17 44.28
CA VAL A 525 -1.28 -6.61 44.11
C VAL A 525 0.15 -6.85 43.64
N LEU A 526 0.61 -6.11 42.62
CA LEU A 526 1.96 -6.25 42.07
C LEU A 526 3.07 -5.79 43.02
N LYS A 527 2.77 -4.98 44.03
CA LYS A 527 3.70 -4.65 45.12
C LYS A 527 3.90 -5.81 46.11
N ARG A 528 2.96 -6.76 46.17
CA ARG A 528 2.94 -7.84 47.18
C ARG A 528 3.21 -9.23 46.60
N PHE A 529 2.87 -9.45 45.33
CA PHE A 529 2.95 -10.75 44.67
C PHE A 529 3.69 -10.63 43.34
N GLU A 530 4.47 -11.65 43.00
CA GLU A 530 5.05 -11.75 41.67
C GLU A 530 4.02 -12.29 40.67
N ILE A 531 4.14 -11.88 39.40
CA ILE A 531 3.26 -12.37 38.31
C ILE A 531 3.33 -13.89 38.19
N ARG A 532 4.48 -14.49 38.50
CA ARG A 532 4.66 -15.95 38.49
C ARG A 532 3.72 -16.65 39.48
N ASP A 533 3.55 -16.11 40.69
CA ASP A 533 2.69 -16.69 41.71
C ASP A 533 1.21 -16.63 41.29
N LEU A 534 0.81 -15.51 40.69
CA LEU A 534 -0.53 -15.33 40.13
C LEU A 534 -0.82 -16.34 39.00
N ALA A 535 0.18 -16.61 38.15
CA ALA A 535 0.05 -17.57 37.06
C ALA A 535 -0.13 -19.01 37.57
N VAL A 536 0.64 -19.40 38.60
CA VAL A 536 0.47 -20.71 39.27
C VAL A 536 -0.92 -20.82 39.89
N PHE A 537 -1.37 -19.79 40.61
CA PHE A 537 -2.69 -19.80 41.24
C PHE A 537 -3.83 -19.96 40.21
N CYS A 538 -3.78 -19.19 39.12
CA CYS A 538 -4.81 -19.24 38.08
C CYS A 538 -4.69 -20.49 37.18
N SER A 539 -3.62 -21.29 37.33
CA SER A 539 -3.29 -22.42 36.47
C SER A 539 -3.15 -22.03 35.00
N THR A 540 -2.49 -20.90 34.74
CA THR A 540 -2.31 -20.33 33.39
C THR A 540 -0.89 -19.81 33.20
N SER A 541 -0.60 -19.19 32.04
CA SER A 541 0.73 -18.70 31.72
C SER A 541 1.02 -17.31 32.30
N ILE A 542 2.30 -17.00 32.53
CA ILE A 542 2.77 -15.65 32.90
C ILE A 542 2.32 -14.62 31.87
N THR A 543 2.36 -14.98 30.59
CA THR A 543 1.93 -14.14 29.46
C THR A 543 0.44 -13.82 29.53
N THR A 544 -0.41 -14.80 29.85
CA THR A 544 -1.86 -14.60 30.01
C THR A 544 -2.16 -13.69 31.20
N ILE A 545 -1.53 -13.90 32.36
CA ILE A 545 -1.74 -13.00 33.51
C ILE A 545 -1.27 -11.58 33.21
N THR A 546 -0.09 -11.43 32.62
CA THR A 546 0.44 -10.10 32.25
C THR A 546 -0.53 -9.37 31.32
N PHE A 547 -1.04 -10.09 30.30
CA PHE A 547 -2.03 -9.56 29.37
C PHE A 547 -3.34 -9.17 30.08
N LEU A 548 -3.91 -10.04 30.90
CA LEU A 548 -5.16 -9.78 31.63
C LEU A 548 -5.04 -8.56 32.55
N LEU A 549 -3.93 -8.44 33.29
CA LEU A 549 -3.68 -7.28 34.16
C LEU A 549 -3.54 -5.98 33.36
N ASP A 550 -2.89 -6.01 32.20
CA ASP A 550 -2.82 -4.85 31.30
C ASP A 550 -4.21 -4.46 30.77
N VAL A 551 -5.00 -5.44 30.33
CA VAL A 551 -6.36 -5.19 29.81
C VAL A 551 -7.31 -4.70 30.91
N PHE A 552 -7.22 -5.21 32.14
CA PHE A 552 -8.07 -4.75 33.24
C PHE A 552 -7.83 -3.28 33.62
N ARG A 553 -6.63 -2.75 33.36
CA ARG A 553 -6.31 -1.32 33.58
C ARG A 553 -6.85 -0.41 32.49
N LYS A 554 -7.06 -0.94 31.28
CA LYS A 554 -7.51 -0.18 30.11
C LYS A 554 -9.02 0.05 30.18
N SER A 555 -9.49 1.21 29.69
CA SER A 555 -10.92 1.52 29.69
C SER A 555 -11.71 0.49 28.88
N LEU A 556 -13.01 0.33 29.17
CA LEU A 556 -13.88 -0.44 28.28
C LEU A 556 -13.82 0.16 26.87
N ASN A 557 -13.80 -0.69 25.85
CA ASN A 557 -13.59 -0.27 24.47
C ASN A 557 -12.32 0.57 24.26
N HIS A 558 -11.25 0.29 25.03
CA HIS A 558 -9.95 0.93 24.83
C HIS A 558 -9.51 0.81 23.37
N ASP A 559 -9.17 1.94 22.78
CA ASP A 559 -8.71 2.02 21.41
C ASP A 559 -7.24 2.42 21.42
N VAL A 560 -6.41 1.51 20.94
CA VAL A 560 -4.95 1.63 20.85
C VAL A 560 -4.50 2.86 20.06
N ARG A 561 -5.36 3.45 19.21
CA ARG A 561 -5.05 4.66 18.45
C ARG A 561 -4.92 5.91 19.34
N PHE A 562 -5.47 5.89 20.55
CA PHE A 562 -5.32 6.99 21.52
C PHE A 562 -3.98 7.00 22.26
N GLU A 563 -3.22 5.90 22.21
CA GLU A 563 -1.92 5.79 22.90
C GLU A 563 -0.80 6.59 22.19
N GLN A 564 -1.03 7.04 20.95
CA GLN A 564 -0.06 7.81 20.19
C GLN A 564 0.06 9.24 20.75
N LYS A 565 1.30 9.68 21.04
CA LYS A 565 1.56 11.06 21.51
C LYS A 565 1.00 12.10 20.53
N LYS A 566 0.07 12.93 21.02
CA LYS A 566 -0.43 14.12 20.33
C LYS A 566 0.65 15.21 20.31
N SER A 567 1.43 15.27 19.24
CA SER A 567 2.31 16.43 19.00
C SER A 567 1.53 17.47 18.19
N CYS A 568 0.97 18.46 18.87
CA CYS A 568 0.32 19.60 18.22
C CYS A 568 1.41 20.55 17.69
N TYR A 569 1.37 20.90 16.40
CA TYR A 569 2.21 21.95 15.84
C TYR A 569 1.35 23.10 15.32
N LYS A 570 1.86 24.33 15.49
CA LYS A 570 1.24 25.54 14.98
C LYS A 570 2.06 26.00 13.77
N SER A 571 1.45 26.01 12.59
CA SER A 571 2.12 26.57 11.42
C SER A 571 2.29 28.08 11.58
N THR A 572 3.49 28.57 11.29
CA THR A 572 3.81 30.00 11.26
C THR A 572 3.42 30.67 9.94
N ILE A 573 3.09 29.90 8.89
CA ILE A 573 2.79 30.41 7.55
C ILE A 573 1.54 29.74 6.99
N THR A 574 0.66 30.53 6.39
CA THR A 574 -0.57 30.05 5.72
C THR A 574 -0.59 30.35 4.22
N HIS A 575 0.25 31.25 3.70
CA HIS A 575 0.26 31.61 2.28
C HIS A 575 1.58 31.30 1.58
N TRP A 576 1.48 30.89 0.30
CA TRP A 576 2.64 30.61 -0.56
C TRP A 576 3.57 31.81 -0.70
N ASP A 577 2.98 33.00 -0.77
CA ASP A 577 3.69 34.26 -1.01
C ASP A 577 4.50 34.72 0.20
N ASP A 578 4.38 34.04 1.35
CA ASP A 578 5.18 34.27 2.55
C ASP A 578 6.46 33.42 2.54
N LEU A 579 6.57 32.42 1.66
CA LEU A 579 7.76 31.57 1.60
C LEU A 579 8.99 32.37 1.16
N ARG A 580 10.06 32.27 1.94
CA ARG A 580 11.37 32.84 1.63
C ARG A 580 12.44 31.76 1.67
N PRO A 581 13.45 31.81 0.79
CA PRO A 581 14.63 30.96 0.93
C PRO A 581 15.27 31.12 2.32
N ASN A 582 15.83 30.05 2.86
CA ASN A 582 16.44 29.93 4.19
C ASN A 582 15.50 30.06 5.40
N MET A 583 14.19 30.26 5.18
CA MET A 583 13.20 30.29 6.26
C MET A 583 13.07 28.93 6.94
N GLN A 584 12.95 28.90 8.28
CA GLN A 584 12.65 27.68 9.03
C GLN A 584 11.14 27.57 9.25
N LEU A 585 10.62 26.38 8.99
CA LEU A 585 9.21 26.03 9.10
C LEU A 585 9.08 24.82 10.03
N SER A 586 8.04 24.84 10.87
CA SER A 586 7.55 23.62 11.48
C SER A 586 6.57 22.96 10.53
N GLY A 587 6.68 21.65 10.37
CA GLY A 587 5.74 20.89 9.57
C GLY A 587 5.58 19.47 10.07
N ARG A 588 4.56 18.80 9.55
CA ARG A 588 4.25 17.40 9.85
C ARG A 588 4.59 16.54 8.64
N VAL A 589 5.35 15.48 8.86
CA VAL A 589 5.63 14.51 7.80
C VAL A 589 4.33 13.85 7.35
N VAL A 590 3.99 14.01 6.08
CA VAL A 590 2.80 13.41 5.46
C VAL A 590 3.12 12.00 4.97
N ASN A 591 4.26 11.85 4.30
CA ASN A 591 4.67 10.60 3.67
C ASN A 591 6.21 10.54 3.65
N VAL A 592 6.77 9.37 3.97
CA VAL A 592 8.20 9.10 3.86
C VAL A 592 8.43 8.08 2.76
N THR A 593 9.27 8.43 1.80
CA THR A 593 9.61 7.57 0.67
C THR A 593 11.12 7.50 0.48
N PRO A 594 11.64 6.46 -0.20
CA PRO A 594 13.06 6.41 -0.59
C PRO A 594 13.53 7.63 -1.36
N ILE A 595 12.62 8.27 -2.11
CA ILE A 595 12.94 9.46 -2.90
C ILE A 595 12.79 10.75 -2.11
N GLY A 596 12.46 10.72 -0.83
CA GLY A 596 12.27 11.91 0.00
C GLY A 596 11.03 11.84 0.88
N ALA A 597 10.88 12.81 1.77
CA ALA A 597 9.69 12.97 2.58
C ALA A 597 8.88 14.18 2.11
N PHE A 598 7.56 14.06 2.19
CA PHE A 598 6.63 15.16 1.95
C PHE A 598 6.15 15.68 3.29
N ILE A 599 6.26 16.99 3.50
CA ILE A 599 6.01 17.62 4.80
C ILE A 599 4.97 18.72 4.62
N ASP A 600 3.87 18.60 5.34
CA ASP A 600 2.85 19.63 5.41
C ASP A 600 3.30 20.73 6.38
N VAL A 601 3.58 21.91 5.83
CA VAL A 601 4.00 23.10 6.59
C VAL A 601 2.85 24.13 6.71
N GLY A 602 1.60 23.71 6.49
CA GLY A 602 0.42 24.55 6.72
C GLY A 602 0.06 25.52 5.59
N LEU A 603 0.61 25.35 4.38
CA LEU A 603 0.29 26.20 3.23
C LEU A 603 -1.09 25.91 2.61
N GLY A 604 -1.79 24.87 3.07
CA GLY A 604 -3.11 24.45 2.58
C GLY A 604 -3.11 23.92 1.14
N GLY A 605 -4.23 23.35 0.68
CA GLY A 605 -4.43 22.93 -0.73
C GLY A 605 -3.45 21.89 -1.25
N GLY A 606 -2.99 20.96 -0.40
CA GLY A 606 -2.11 19.85 -0.77
C GLY A 606 -0.66 20.22 -1.10
N GLN A 607 -0.22 21.45 -0.83
CA GLN A 607 1.15 21.91 -1.12
C GLN A 607 2.14 21.48 -0.04
N ASN A 608 2.69 20.27 -0.20
CA ASN A 608 3.70 19.73 0.70
C ASN A 608 5.12 20.19 0.32
N ALA A 609 5.92 20.51 1.34
CA ALA A 609 7.35 20.70 1.21
C ALA A 609 8.02 19.36 0.84
N TYR A 610 8.94 19.37 -0.12
CA TYR A 610 9.70 18.17 -0.47
C TYR A 610 11.08 18.19 0.21
N LEU A 611 11.29 17.24 1.12
CA LEU A 611 12.57 16.95 1.74
C LEU A 611 13.28 15.86 0.94
N PRO A 612 14.34 16.17 0.16
CA PRO A 612 15.10 15.15 -0.54
C PRO A 612 15.83 14.24 0.47
N PRO A 613 16.10 12.98 0.09
CA PRO A 613 16.87 12.06 0.91
C PRO A 613 18.28 12.62 1.05
N SER A 614 18.84 12.54 2.26
CA SER A 614 20.18 13.04 2.56
C SER A 614 21.06 11.87 2.96
N LYS A 615 22.15 11.64 2.21
CA LYS A 615 23.15 10.62 2.52
C LYS A 615 23.97 10.97 3.77
N ASP A 616 24.08 12.25 4.09
CA ASP A 616 24.91 12.77 5.19
C ASP A 616 24.14 12.94 6.51
N ASN A 617 22.83 12.59 6.54
CA ASN A 617 21.96 12.95 7.66
C ASN A 617 21.20 11.71 8.16
N ASP A 618 21.75 11.10 9.21
CA ASP A 618 21.21 9.92 9.92
C ASP A 618 19.77 10.10 10.42
N LEU A 619 19.30 11.35 10.47
CA LEU A 619 17.93 11.71 10.85
C LEU A 619 16.89 11.35 9.78
N PHE A 620 17.23 11.32 8.48
CA PHE A 620 16.23 11.03 7.43
C PHE A 620 15.67 9.61 7.58
N GLY A 621 16.52 8.63 7.90
CA GLY A 621 16.11 7.24 8.12
C GLY A 621 15.25 7.02 9.37
N LYS A 622 15.16 8.01 10.27
CA LYS A 622 14.33 7.98 11.48
C LYS A 622 12.99 8.68 11.30
N LEU A 623 12.75 9.26 10.12
CA LEU A 623 11.49 9.93 9.83
C LEU A 623 10.36 8.92 9.71
N VAL A 624 9.28 9.21 10.41
CA VAL A 624 8.01 8.49 10.28
C VAL A 624 6.90 9.48 9.93
N PRO A 625 5.84 9.03 9.21
CA PRO A 625 4.63 9.83 9.04
C PRO A 625 4.10 10.37 10.38
N ARG A 626 3.47 11.54 10.33
CA ARG A 626 2.95 12.35 11.46
C ARG A 626 4.01 12.99 12.37
N GLN A 627 5.28 12.64 12.22
CA GLN A 627 6.33 13.24 13.02
C GLN A 627 6.43 14.74 12.74
N ILE A 628 6.59 15.53 13.80
CA ILE A 628 6.80 16.97 13.66
C ILE A 628 8.27 17.23 13.45
N VAL A 629 8.55 18.04 12.43
CA VAL A 629 9.91 18.34 11.99
C VAL A 629 10.07 19.84 11.81
N ILE A 630 11.27 20.32 12.14
CA ILE A 630 11.72 21.65 11.73
C ILE A 630 12.52 21.48 10.45
N VAL A 631 12.10 22.20 9.42
CA VAL A 631 12.73 22.19 8.10
C VAL A 631 13.11 23.59 7.65
N GLN A 632 14.15 23.70 6.83
CA GLN A 632 14.59 24.95 6.26
C GLN A 632 14.33 24.97 4.76
N VAL A 633 13.68 26.02 4.24
CA VAL A 633 13.45 26.21 2.80
C VAL A 633 14.77 26.40 2.09
N THR A 634 15.08 25.55 1.11
CA THR A 634 16.31 25.65 0.32
C THR A 634 16.08 26.23 -1.07
N ARG A 635 14.97 25.89 -1.71
CA ARG A 635 14.66 26.33 -3.08
C ARG A 635 13.16 26.44 -3.26
N ILE A 636 12.72 27.52 -3.90
CA ILE A 636 11.31 27.74 -4.27
C ILE A 636 11.25 27.80 -5.80
N ASP A 637 10.36 27.02 -6.38
CA ASP A 637 10.02 27.06 -7.81
C ASP A 637 8.60 27.63 -7.93
N THR A 638 8.53 28.89 -8.37
CA THR A 638 7.28 29.63 -8.53
C THR A 638 6.45 29.14 -9.70
N PHE A 639 7.08 28.59 -10.75
CA PHE A 639 6.39 28.10 -11.93
C PHE A 639 5.65 26.79 -11.63
N THR A 640 6.31 25.86 -10.94
CA THR A 640 5.68 24.58 -10.57
C THR A 640 4.96 24.61 -9.23
N ARG A 641 5.02 25.75 -8.50
CA ARG A 641 4.56 25.91 -7.11
C ARG A 641 5.04 24.77 -6.20
N LYS A 642 6.33 24.44 -6.32
CA LYS A 642 7.02 23.43 -5.51
C LYS A 642 8.18 24.06 -4.78
N PHE A 643 8.49 23.56 -3.60
CA PHE A 643 9.65 24.01 -2.86
C PHE A 643 10.33 22.84 -2.17
N LYS A 644 11.66 22.94 -2.09
CA LYS A 644 12.52 21.97 -1.44
C LYS A 644 12.91 22.50 -0.08
N VAL A 645 13.04 21.58 0.87
CA VAL A 645 13.47 21.88 2.23
C VAL A 645 14.62 20.97 2.66
N ARG A 646 15.34 21.35 3.71
CA ARG A 646 16.34 20.52 4.40
C ARG A 646 15.90 20.30 5.83
N LEU A 647 16.04 19.06 6.33
CA LEU A 647 15.72 18.72 7.71
C LEU A 647 16.70 19.39 8.67
N LYS A 648 16.18 20.04 9.72
CA LYS A 648 16.98 20.64 10.80
C LYS A 648 16.86 19.89 12.09
N ARG A 649 15.64 19.50 12.46
CA ARG A 649 15.36 18.82 13.72
C ARG A 649 14.11 17.96 13.61
N ILE A 650 14.14 16.82 14.28
CA ILE A 650 12.97 16.01 14.57
C ILE A 650 12.50 16.40 15.98
N LEU A 651 11.22 16.75 16.13
CA LEU A 651 10.62 17.03 17.43
C LEU A 651 10.03 15.72 17.98
N GLU A 652 10.30 15.46 19.26
CA GLU A 652 9.83 14.27 20.01
C GLU A 652 8.38 14.38 20.50
#